data_AF-A0A4Q4TZV2-F1
#
_entry.id   AF-A0A4Q4TZV2-F1
#
_cell.length_a   1.000
_cell.length_b   1.000
_cell.length_c   1.000
_cell.angle_alpha   90.00
_cell.angle_beta   90.00
_cell.angle_gamma   90.00
#
_symmetry.space_group_name_H-M   'P 1'
#
loop_
_entity.id
_entity.type
_entity.pdbx_description
1 polymer ?
#
loop_
_entity_poly.entity_id
_entity_poly.type
_entity_poly.pdbx_seq_one_letter_code
_entity_poly.pdbx_strand_id
1 'polypeptide(L)'
;MATTTDVTVPTEAAETTSPPQSVDDVSTTPRVLTPIREQETPDAASATSREDSDGDSDGTTVRDDVVNFHTDSDMMVRVTHEGTVTQFMVVSSSVATASPVWRSMLYGNNARARTGKGLWIMNIDAEPKALSTLFNIIHYRFDKLPAELSLDDLFELTLLTYRYECTNLVYPWGHKWTVKFATYVGEEGHFENCHKAIWIAWELGDAKLFRDMIDALIISSKVDSSGNLVNTSGKPLKDMVLPDGIFDLISATRTATIDKILAAIETSMTALTTGSRQSGVKYCKLGKNERECEAMLLGSAIPALISHGLYPVPAASNFSESISQLQDRIYSVKYIAFHGPEWMPHMTHEHCSLGLRESVQKRLEEMPVPLQDHHVSHLEKQAAASGILADFGVPENRTRVFKSGNTMVKDTWIDRGAKKSGKRSSPAAPSSQSAQSGSPPTSAQSHHSDDDADNEIVSNGRTAKANKAVNGKTANADKVVNKKSADIHTEHDIAPEKLPLHPGHPNPPEPALPGQEAELASAHIANQSGFRLELVPRQSLNLGYQGDQDLQQLLSTMSTLFYNGRFFQSGARGENQGFAECVLADGAGTITHVGSPSDPQIAEAEAAGVKKQDMKGHVVLPGFIDGHMHLLMMGQSLQKCDLDLCSNLEDIRRAIKEFAARNPSAKRILCKGWMHSMTDGQALASMIDDLDPRPIFIDSKDLHSVWCNTAALAEMGVQDMPNPEGGEIHRAANGEASGLLSEAAVVTLVWPHIATVASMEERLSAIKGAVEAYNAVGYTGLVEMAMDEHAWEALQTLRQRETLPIRFAVHWLIKPSKTEAENLAQVDQAIELNRQFSADTSPDCRVVGIKVITDGVIDGCTAALTEPYSSNGAPCEPVWSPEELGAVVKRADAAGLQVALHAIGDLAVRNAIDALERSAAPGGQRRHRIEHLELTSPEDAARLGRLGITASVQPVHADPSILRGWPALLGPRRCARAFAYREFADGGAVLALGSDAPTAPHPPLRNLYTAATRRSAREPLLADRVNPEFALELAAAVAAATEGSAYSCFADRWAGRLEVGRSADFAVVDMEWDAEKLLEAKNVQTWFKGKKIFDAAAA
;
A
#
# COMPACT_ATOMS: atom_id res chain seq x y z
N MET A 1 -0.29 -65.21 -9.66
CA MET A 1 0.43 -66.49 -9.71
C MET A 1 1.87 -66.22 -10.14
N ALA A 2 2.77 -67.19 -9.99
CA ALA A 2 4.15 -67.14 -10.49
C ALA A 2 4.20 -67.19 -12.05
N THR A 3 5.30 -66.96 -12.78
CA THR A 3 6.74 -66.90 -12.39
C THR A 3 7.55 -66.04 -13.38
N THR A 4 8.87 -65.96 -13.14
CA THR A 4 10.00 -65.41 -13.94
C THR A 4 10.16 -66.10 -15.33
N THR A 5 11.13 -65.81 -16.22
CA THR A 5 12.55 -65.37 -16.04
C THR A 5 13.20 -64.88 -17.36
N ASP A 6 14.18 -63.97 -17.23
CA ASP A 6 15.45 -63.69 -17.97
C ASP A 6 15.69 -64.12 -19.44
N VAL A 7 16.45 -63.28 -20.18
CA VAL A 7 17.87 -63.46 -20.60
C VAL A 7 18.37 -62.27 -21.46
N THR A 8 19.68 -62.02 -21.55
CA THR A 8 20.28 -60.74 -22.00
C THR A 8 21.50 -60.89 -22.94
N VAL A 9 21.71 -59.92 -23.87
CA VAL A 9 22.93 -59.59 -24.69
C VAL A 9 23.56 -60.68 -25.61
N PRO A 10 24.54 -60.37 -26.51
CA PRO A 10 24.78 -59.19 -27.39
C PRO A 10 25.16 -59.57 -28.86
N THR A 11 25.45 -58.61 -29.76
CA THR A 11 26.66 -58.54 -30.66
C THR A 11 26.66 -57.27 -31.55
N GLU A 12 27.70 -57.07 -32.38
CA GLU A 12 28.24 -55.74 -32.77
C GLU A 12 28.10 -55.32 -34.26
N ALA A 13 28.18 -53.99 -34.43
CA ALA A 13 28.63 -53.13 -35.55
C ALA A 13 28.90 -53.67 -36.98
N ALA A 14 28.49 -52.86 -37.97
CA ALA A 14 29.16 -52.67 -39.27
C ALA A 14 28.86 -51.27 -39.85
N GLU A 15 29.85 -50.62 -40.47
CA GLU A 15 29.70 -49.35 -41.21
C GLU A 15 29.54 -49.59 -42.72
N THR A 16 28.84 -48.71 -43.46
CA THR A 16 29.42 -47.84 -44.53
C THR A 16 28.41 -47.23 -45.53
N THR A 17 28.71 -46.01 -46.00
CA THR A 17 28.17 -45.29 -47.19
C THR A 17 26.72 -44.74 -47.19
N SER A 18 26.49 -43.74 -48.04
CA SER A 18 25.57 -42.62 -47.77
C SER A 18 24.48 -42.37 -48.84
N PRO A 19 23.34 -41.75 -48.46
CA PRO A 19 22.39 -41.09 -49.36
C PRO A 19 22.72 -39.59 -49.59
N PRO A 20 22.05 -38.88 -50.53
CA PRO A 20 22.49 -37.58 -51.05
C PRO A 20 21.87 -36.32 -50.38
N GLN A 21 22.37 -35.18 -50.85
CA GLN A 21 22.12 -33.78 -50.43
C GLN A 21 20.66 -33.41 -50.15
N SER A 22 20.43 -32.71 -49.03
CA SER A 22 19.23 -31.92 -48.73
C SER A 22 19.40 -30.46 -49.19
N VAL A 23 18.27 -29.77 -49.44
CA VAL A 23 18.20 -28.32 -49.69
C VAL A 23 18.23 -27.57 -48.35
N ASP A 24 18.67 -26.31 -48.38
CA ASP A 24 18.95 -25.48 -47.20
C ASP A 24 17.78 -25.31 -46.22
N ASP A 25 18.12 -25.25 -44.93
CA ASP A 25 17.20 -25.12 -43.80
C ASP A 25 17.39 -23.78 -43.07
N VAL A 26 16.30 -23.12 -42.68
CA VAL A 26 16.30 -21.77 -42.09
C VAL A 26 16.43 -21.86 -40.57
N SER A 27 17.62 -22.26 -40.12
CA SER A 27 17.97 -22.37 -38.71
C SER A 27 17.91 -21.01 -37.99
N THR A 28 17.11 -20.93 -36.93
CA THR A 28 17.11 -19.84 -35.95
C THR A 28 18.26 -19.88 -34.94
N THR A 29 19.16 -20.88 -35.01
CA THR A 29 20.38 -20.90 -34.18
C THR A 29 21.38 -19.82 -34.62
N PRO A 30 22.07 -19.13 -33.68
CA PRO A 30 22.91 -18.00 -34.01
C PRO A 30 24.16 -18.41 -34.79
N ARG A 31 24.32 -17.88 -36.00
CA ARG A 31 25.62 -17.91 -36.70
C ARG A 31 26.65 -17.14 -35.88
N VAL A 32 27.67 -17.83 -35.37
CA VAL A 32 28.77 -17.23 -34.63
C VAL A 32 29.57 -16.30 -35.54
N LEU A 33 29.33 -14.99 -35.42
CA LEU A 33 30.11 -13.96 -36.12
C LEU A 33 31.35 -13.61 -35.29
N THR A 34 32.50 -14.11 -35.75
CA THR A 34 33.81 -13.84 -35.13
C THR A 34 34.20 -12.37 -35.29
N PRO A 35 34.67 -11.67 -34.25
CA PRO A 35 35.17 -10.30 -34.38
C PRO A 35 36.36 -10.21 -35.35
N ILE A 36 36.26 -9.32 -36.33
CA ILE A 36 37.36 -9.02 -37.27
C ILE A 36 38.24 -7.94 -36.66
N ARG A 37 39.55 -8.17 -36.64
CA ARG A 37 40.55 -7.21 -36.15
C ARG A 37 41.34 -6.62 -37.31
N GLU A 38 41.03 -5.38 -37.65
CA GLU A 38 41.89 -4.55 -38.49
C GLU A 38 43.08 -4.01 -37.65
N GLN A 39 44.18 -3.64 -38.31
CA GLN A 39 45.38 -3.09 -37.67
C GLN A 39 45.68 -1.71 -38.29
N GLU A 40 45.56 -0.65 -37.49
CA GLU A 40 45.95 0.68 -37.92
C GLU A 40 47.46 0.93 -37.68
N THR A 41 48.09 1.61 -38.62
CA THR A 41 49.46 2.11 -38.53
C THR A 41 49.50 3.50 -37.89
N PRO A 42 50.48 3.81 -37.02
CA PRO A 42 50.50 5.07 -36.27
C PRO A 42 51.15 6.24 -37.01
N ASP A 43 50.46 7.38 -37.06
CA ASP A 43 50.95 8.78 -37.03
C ASP A 43 49.80 9.73 -37.45
N ALA A 44 49.65 10.97 -36.99
CA ALA A 44 50.20 11.67 -35.81
C ALA A 44 49.24 12.83 -35.43
N ALA A 45 49.36 13.39 -34.23
CA ALA A 45 48.43 14.44 -33.76
C ALA A 45 48.83 15.87 -34.18
N SER A 46 47.85 16.75 -34.46
CA SER A 46 47.79 18.16 -34.00
C SER A 46 46.69 19.01 -34.69
N ALA A 47 46.59 20.27 -34.27
CA ALA A 47 45.93 21.43 -34.87
C ALA A 47 44.46 21.72 -34.49
N THR A 48 44.23 23.02 -34.21
CA THR A 48 42.94 23.63 -33.85
C THR A 48 42.53 24.67 -34.91
N SER A 49 41.22 24.84 -35.09
CA SER A 49 40.54 26.05 -35.60
C SER A 49 41.00 26.65 -36.96
N ARG A 50 40.12 26.56 -37.98
CA ARG A 50 39.54 27.75 -38.66
C ARG A 50 38.51 27.44 -39.77
N GLU A 51 37.49 28.30 -39.81
CA GLU A 51 36.80 28.99 -40.93
C GLU A 51 36.64 28.32 -42.33
N ASP A 52 35.51 28.64 -42.98
CA ASP A 52 34.92 27.97 -44.16
C ASP A 52 35.60 28.26 -45.53
N SER A 53 35.36 27.36 -46.50
CA SER A 53 35.26 27.71 -47.93
C SER A 53 34.53 26.62 -48.73
N ASP A 54 33.74 27.02 -49.74
CA ASP A 54 32.89 26.13 -50.55
C ASP A 54 33.66 25.28 -51.57
N GLY A 55 33.11 24.10 -51.90
CA GLY A 55 33.59 23.23 -52.98
C GLY A 55 32.61 22.10 -53.30
N ASP A 56 31.76 22.31 -54.30
CA ASP A 56 30.67 21.38 -54.68
C ASP A 56 31.10 20.33 -55.73
N SER A 57 30.87 19.05 -55.44
CA SER A 57 30.81 17.98 -56.43
C SER A 57 30.02 16.76 -55.89
N ASP A 58 28.95 16.40 -56.60
CA ASP A 58 27.96 15.37 -56.26
C ASP A 58 28.51 13.92 -56.23
N GLY A 59 27.84 13.02 -55.48
CA GLY A 59 28.12 11.57 -55.51
C GLY A 59 27.99 10.79 -54.19
N THR A 60 26.80 10.75 -53.57
CA THR A 60 26.46 9.84 -52.42
C THR A 60 27.36 9.92 -51.19
N THR A 61 27.26 11.00 -50.42
CA THR A 61 27.68 11.02 -49.01
C THR A 61 26.65 10.29 -48.13
N VAL A 62 26.95 9.04 -47.76
CA VAL A 62 26.26 8.37 -46.64
C VAL A 62 26.56 9.19 -45.38
N ARG A 63 25.51 9.59 -44.65
CA ARG A 63 25.67 10.12 -43.29
C ARG A 63 25.88 8.96 -42.33
N ASP A 64 27.13 8.70 -42.00
CA ASP A 64 27.49 7.89 -40.83
C ASP A 64 27.09 8.66 -39.56
N ASP A 65 25.82 8.53 -39.15
CA ASP A 65 25.34 9.10 -37.89
C ASP A 65 25.96 8.32 -36.72
N VAL A 66 27.05 8.88 -36.15
CA VAL A 66 27.77 8.34 -35.00
C VAL A 66 27.11 8.77 -33.69
N VAL A 67 26.37 7.86 -33.06
CA VAL A 67 25.69 8.09 -31.77
C VAL A 67 26.60 7.61 -30.63
N ASN A 68 27.17 8.52 -29.85
CA ASN A 68 27.96 8.16 -28.67
C ASN A 68 27.14 8.17 -27.37
N PHE A 69 27.39 7.17 -26.51
CA PHE A 69 26.69 6.94 -25.23
C PHE A 69 27.54 7.27 -24.01
N HIS A 70 28.88 7.30 -24.12
CA HIS A 70 29.77 7.64 -23.01
C HIS A 70 31.07 8.31 -23.48
N THR A 71 31.80 8.99 -22.59
CA THR A 71 33.16 9.49 -22.90
C THR A 71 34.15 8.35 -23.12
N ASP A 72 33.91 7.23 -22.43
CA ASP A 72 34.87 6.12 -22.30
C ASP A 72 34.54 4.94 -23.26
N SER A 73 33.73 5.21 -24.29
CA SER A 73 33.28 4.22 -25.28
C SER A 73 34.46 3.57 -26.03
N ASP A 74 34.74 2.30 -25.74
CA ASP A 74 35.81 1.50 -26.34
C ASP A 74 35.32 0.52 -27.43
N MET A 75 34.03 0.59 -27.80
CA MET A 75 33.40 -0.22 -28.83
C MET A 75 32.50 0.58 -29.77
N MET A 76 32.65 0.32 -31.07
CA MET A 76 31.76 0.72 -32.14
C MET A 76 30.86 -0.47 -32.53
N VAL A 77 29.55 -0.28 -32.46
CA VAL A 77 28.56 -1.20 -33.02
C VAL A 77 27.99 -0.57 -34.29
N ARG A 78 28.23 -1.18 -35.44
CA ARG A 78 27.66 -0.78 -36.72
C ARG A 78 26.38 -1.56 -36.97
N VAL A 79 25.30 -0.88 -37.34
CA VAL A 79 24.05 -1.48 -37.81
C VAL A 79 23.81 -1.04 -39.24
N THR A 80 23.41 -1.97 -40.11
CA THR A 80 23.00 -1.66 -41.49
C THR A 80 21.52 -1.98 -41.66
N HIS A 81 20.69 -0.96 -41.83
CA HIS A 81 19.23 -1.09 -41.92
C HIS A 81 18.72 -0.27 -43.11
N GLU A 82 17.90 -0.90 -43.97
CA GLU A 82 17.41 -0.32 -45.25
C GLU A 82 18.50 0.34 -46.13
N GLY A 83 19.75 -0.16 -46.05
CA GLY A 83 20.90 0.39 -46.78
C GLY A 83 21.59 1.60 -46.13
N THR A 84 21.06 2.09 -44.99
CA THR A 84 21.72 3.12 -44.16
C THR A 84 22.60 2.45 -43.10
N VAL A 85 23.76 3.05 -42.80
CA VAL A 85 24.65 2.59 -41.72
C VAL A 85 24.55 3.54 -40.53
N THR A 86 24.24 3.01 -39.35
CA THR A 86 24.26 3.75 -38.07
C THR A 86 25.38 3.21 -37.21
N GLN A 87 26.13 4.09 -36.54
CA GLN A 87 27.30 3.71 -35.75
C GLN A 87 27.10 4.10 -34.27
N PHE A 88 27.00 3.13 -33.38
CA PHE A 88 26.79 3.34 -31.95
C PHE A 88 28.12 3.18 -31.20
N MET A 89 28.62 4.25 -30.59
CA MET A 89 29.82 4.24 -29.75
C MET A 89 29.43 3.99 -28.29
N VAL A 90 29.84 2.85 -27.74
CA VAL A 90 29.39 2.27 -26.48
C VAL A 90 30.56 1.69 -25.66
N VAL A 91 30.33 1.43 -24.38
CA VAL A 91 31.32 0.85 -23.46
C VAL A 91 31.17 -0.68 -23.47
N SER A 92 32.21 -1.40 -23.91
CA SER A 92 32.19 -2.85 -24.10
C SER A 92 31.92 -3.62 -22.80
N SER A 93 32.44 -3.13 -21.67
CA SER A 93 32.22 -3.74 -20.35
C SER A 93 30.78 -3.54 -19.85
N SER A 94 30.13 -2.41 -20.14
CA SER A 94 28.70 -2.19 -19.81
C SER A 94 27.81 -3.13 -20.63
N VAL A 95 28.03 -3.22 -21.94
CA VAL A 95 27.29 -4.12 -22.84
C VAL A 95 27.51 -5.60 -22.44
N ALA A 96 28.74 -6.00 -22.12
CA ALA A 96 29.05 -7.34 -21.58
C ALA A 96 28.54 -7.58 -20.14
N THR A 97 28.28 -6.54 -19.35
CA THR A 97 27.66 -6.68 -18.03
C THR A 97 26.15 -6.93 -18.20
N ALA A 98 25.53 -6.22 -19.15
CA ALA A 98 24.10 -6.21 -19.39
C ALA A 98 23.52 -7.49 -20.06
N SER A 99 24.36 -8.31 -20.69
CA SER A 99 23.94 -9.56 -21.38
C SER A 99 24.96 -10.68 -21.21
N PRO A 100 24.54 -11.94 -20.96
CA PRO A 100 25.44 -13.09 -21.01
C PRO A 100 25.89 -13.41 -22.45
N VAL A 101 25.03 -13.14 -23.45
CA VAL A 101 25.33 -13.32 -24.88
C VAL A 101 26.43 -12.36 -25.32
N TRP A 102 26.30 -11.05 -25.06
CA TRP A 102 27.37 -10.09 -25.38
C TRP A 102 28.64 -10.35 -24.58
N ARG A 103 28.56 -10.81 -23.33
CA ARG A 103 29.73 -11.25 -22.56
C ARG A 103 30.48 -12.39 -23.25
N SER A 104 29.75 -13.38 -23.76
CA SER A 104 30.31 -14.49 -24.52
C SER A 104 30.93 -14.03 -25.85
N MET A 105 30.24 -13.14 -26.59
CA MET A 105 30.75 -12.56 -27.85
C MET A 105 32.03 -11.72 -27.67
N LEU A 106 32.16 -10.99 -26.55
CA LEU A 106 33.28 -10.07 -26.31
C LEU A 106 34.45 -10.70 -25.55
N TYR A 107 34.20 -11.59 -24.59
CA TYR A 107 35.26 -12.13 -23.71
C TYR A 107 35.27 -13.68 -23.65
N GLY A 108 34.25 -14.35 -24.19
CA GLY A 108 34.07 -15.80 -24.07
C GLY A 108 33.85 -16.28 -22.62
N ASN A 109 33.86 -17.60 -22.43
CA ASN A 109 33.58 -18.22 -21.13
C ASN A 109 34.71 -18.04 -20.08
N ASN A 110 35.80 -17.34 -20.39
CA ASN A 110 36.94 -17.12 -19.48
C ASN A 110 37.11 -15.64 -19.18
N ALA A 111 36.56 -15.17 -18.05
CA ALA A 111 36.61 -13.77 -17.65
C ALA A 111 38.06 -13.29 -17.36
N ARG A 112 38.71 -12.69 -18.36
CA ARG A 112 39.91 -11.86 -18.22
C ARG A 112 39.79 -10.61 -19.09
N ALA A 113 40.05 -9.45 -18.48
CA ALA A 113 39.95 -8.17 -19.15
C ALA A 113 40.99 -8.03 -20.30
N ARG A 114 40.59 -7.32 -21.36
CA ARG A 114 41.40 -7.14 -22.57
C ARG A 114 42.57 -6.18 -22.34
N THR A 115 43.80 -6.67 -22.45
CA THR A 115 45.03 -5.85 -22.33
C THR A 115 45.43 -5.22 -23.68
N GLY A 116 44.73 -4.17 -24.12
CA GLY A 116 45.06 -3.45 -25.37
C GLY A 116 44.21 -2.20 -25.63
N LYS A 117 44.73 -1.26 -26.43
CA LYS A 117 44.15 0.08 -26.72
C LYS A 117 43.44 0.21 -28.09
N GLY A 118 42.92 -0.88 -28.67
CA GLY A 118 42.21 -0.83 -29.96
C GLY A 118 40.70 -0.61 -29.80
N LEU A 119 40.05 0.06 -30.75
CA LEU A 119 38.58 0.11 -30.80
C LEU A 119 38.02 -1.31 -31.08
N TRP A 120 37.03 -1.77 -30.32
CA TRP A 120 36.23 -2.93 -30.73
C TRP A 120 35.29 -2.51 -31.87
N ILE A 121 35.14 -3.35 -32.90
CA ILE A 121 34.17 -3.12 -33.97
C ILE A 121 33.30 -4.37 -34.11
N MET A 122 31.99 -4.20 -34.01
CA MET A 122 30.99 -5.27 -34.14
C MET A 122 29.92 -4.83 -35.15
N ASN A 123 29.56 -5.71 -36.09
CA ASN A 123 28.41 -5.48 -36.96
C ASN A 123 27.22 -6.24 -36.38
N ILE A 124 26.10 -5.57 -36.16
CA ILE A 124 24.84 -6.15 -35.66
C ILE A 124 23.73 -5.90 -36.68
N ASP A 125 22.96 -6.94 -36.97
CA ASP A 125 21.71 -6.86 -37.72
C ASP A 125 20.55 -6.61 -36.72
N ALA A 126 19.99 -5.40 -36.74
CA ALA A 126 18.99 -4.91 -35.78
C ALA A 126 18.22 -3.72 -36.37
N GLU A 127 17.09 -3.36 -35.76
CA GLU A 127 16.48 -2.05 -35.96
C GLU A 127 17.24 -0.98 -35.13
N PRO A 128 17.73 0.12 -35.74
CA PRO A 128 18.57 1.12 -35.07
C PRO A 128 17.96 1.80 -33.83
N LYS A 129 16.65 2.11 -33.83
CA LYS A 129 15.96 2.83 -32.75
C LYS A 129 15.73 1.94 -31.52
N ALA A 130 15.41 0.66 -31.71
CA ALA A 130 15.33 -0.35 -30.67
C ALA A 130 16.70 -0.61 -30.04
N LEU A 131 17.76 -0.72 -30.84
CA LEU A 131 19.12 -0.86 -30.32
C LEU A 131 19.60 0.41 -29.59
N SER A 132 19.25 1.60 -30.10
CA SER A 132 19.49 2.88 -29.41
C SER A 132 18.78 2.96 -28.07
N THR A 133 17.52 2.52 -28.00
CA THR A 133 16.74 2.42 -26.75
C THR A 133 17.43 1.50 -25.75
N LEU A 134 17.86 0.32 -26.19
CA LEU A 134 18.57 -0.66 -25.37
C LEU A 134 19.93 -0.13 -24.89
N PHE A 135 20.71 0.55 -25.74
CA PHE A 135 21.95 1.20 -25.31
C PHE A 135 21.74 2.40 -24.39
N ASN A 136 20.63 3.14 -24.48
CA ASN A 136 20.30 4.17 -23.51
C ASN A 136 20.02 3.57 -22.12
N ILE A 137 19.37 2.41 -22.03
CA ILE A 137 19.23 1.67 -20.77
C ILE A 137 20.60 1.26 -20.22
N ILE A 138 21.43 0.62 -21.05
CA ILE A 138 22.74 0.04 -20.66
C ILE A 138 23.76 1.10 -20.20
N HIS A 139 23.62 2.34 -20.67
CA HIS A 139 24.50 3.47 -20.31
C HIS A 139 23.80 4.50 -19.39
N TYR A 140 22.71 4.11 -18.70
CA TYR A 140 22.00 4.92 -17.71
C TYR A 140 21.43 6.26 -18.24
N ARG A 141 21.21 6.37 -19.55
CA ARG A 141 20.68 7.57 -20.25
C ARG A 141 19.15 7.58 -20.24
N PHE A 142 18.57 7.43 -19.06
CA PHE A 142 17.12 7.26 -18.89
C PHE A 142 16.32 8.49 -19.34
N ASP A 143 16.94 9.67 -19.39
CA ASP A 143 16.38 10.91 -19.95
C ASP A 143 16.17 10.87 -21.49
N LYS A 144 16.73 9.86 -22.18
CA LYS A 144 16.55 9.61 -23.62
C LYS A 144 15.56 8.48 -23.92
N LEU A 145 15.02 7.83 -22.89
CA LEU A 145 14.01 6.79 -23.09
C LEU A 145 12.63 7.42 -23.34
N PRO A 146 11.86 6.92 -24.31
CA PRO A 146 10.54 7.45 -24.58
C PRO A 146 9.57 7.03 -23.47
N ALA A 147 8.68 7.96 -23.07
CA ALA A 147 7.69 7.70 -22.02
C ALA A 147 6.75 6.53 -22.36
N GLU A 148 6.56 6.25 -23.65
CA GLU A 148 5.76 5.19 -24.24
C GLU A 148 6.43 4.71 -25.54
N LEU A 149 6.36 3.42 -25.86
CA LEU A 149 6.81 2.86 -27.14
C LEU A 149 5.60 2.54 -28.03
N SER A 150 5.76 2.61 -29.36
CA SER A 150 4.76 2.01 -30.25
C SER A 150 4.83 0.48 -30.21
N LEU A 151 3.80 -0.20 -30.72
CA LEU A 151 3.81 -1.66 -30.83
C LEU A 151 5.03 -2.17 -31.61
N ASP A 152 5.40 -1.46 -32.68
CA ASP A 152 6.49 -1.87 -33.56
C ASP A 152 7.86 -1.62 -32.90
N ASP A 153 8.01 -0.48 -32.20
CA ASP A 153 9.22 -0.19 -31.43
C ASP A 153 9.44 -1.19 -30.27
N LEU A 154 8.37 -1.57 -29.57
CA LEU A 154 8.44 -2.55 -28.48
C LEU A 154 8.64 -3.97 -29.01
N PHE A 155 8.08 -4.29 -30.19
CA PHE A 155 8.31 -5.57 -30.87
C PHE A 155 9.79 -5.73 -31.25
N GLU A 156 10.40 -4.74 -31.90
CA GLU A 156 11.83 -4.78 -32.23
C GLU A 156 12.71 -4.76 -30.97
N LEU A 157 12.33 -4.01 -29.92
CA LEU A 157 13.04 -4.06 -28.63
C LEU A 157 12.97 -5.45 -27.98
N THR A 158 11.81 -6.11 -28.01
CA THR A 158 11.63 -7.47 -27.46
C THR A 158 12.31 -8.55 -28.31
N LEU A 159 12.45 -8.35 -29.62
CA LEU A 159 13.32 -9.17 -30.47
C LEU A 159 14.80 -9.07 -30.05
N LEU A 160 15.27 -7.87 -29.68
CA LEU A 160 16.64 -7.66 -29.21
C LEU A 160 16.87 -8.22 -27.80
N THR A 161 15.95 -8.00 -26.84
CA THR A 161 16.12 -8.52 -25.48
C THR A 161 16.09 -10.05 -25.44
N TYR A 162 15.25 -10.68 -26.27
CA TYR A 162 15.23 -12.13 -26.45
C TYR A 162 16.57 -12.63 -27.03
N ARG A 163 16.99 -12.04 -28.16
CA ARG A 163 18.22 -12.44 -28.89
C ARG A 163 19.50 -12.32 -28.06
N TYR A 164 19.54 -11.38 -27.11
CA TYR A 164 20.69 -11.12 -26.26
C TYR A 164 20.49 -11.53 -24.80
N GLU A 165 19.43 -12.29 -24.47
CA GLU A 165 19.10 -12.75 -23.11
C GLU A 165 19.18 -11.63 -22.05
N CYS A 166 18.58 -10.47 -22.35
CA CYS A 166 18.69 -9.27 -21.51
C CYS A 166 17.33 -8.60 -21.21
N THR A 167 16.26 -9.39 -21.19
CA THR A 167 14.89 -9.02 -20.79
C THR A 167 14.84 -8.27 -19.45
N ASN A 168 15.73 -8.62 -18.52
CA ASN A 168 15.83 -7.99 -17.20
C ASN A 168 16.20 -6.49 -17.24
N LEU A 169 16.72 -5.99 -18.37
CA LEU A 169 17.06 -4.58 -18.52
C LEU A 169 15.83 -3.69 -18.68
N VAL A 170 14.72 -4.22 -19.23
CA VAL A 170 13.49 -3.45 -19.39
C VAL A 170 12.58 -3.45 -18.15
N TYR A 171 12.98 -4.14 -17.06
CA TYR A 171 12.20 -4.24 -15.81
C TYR A 171 11.56 -2.92 -15.33
N PRO A 172 12.25 -1.77 -15.29
CA PRO A 172 11.66 -0.51 -14.81
C PRO A 172 10.56 0.08 -15.70
N TRP A 173 10.45 -0.38 -16.96
CA TRP A 173 9.52 0.17 -17.95
C TRP A 173 8.57 -0.86 -18.55
N GLY A 174 8.85 -2.17 -18.43
CA GLY A 174 8.12 -3.25 -19.09
C GLY A 174 6.62 -3.16 -18.89
N HIS A 175 6.16 -3.13 -17.62
CA HIS A 175 4.74 -2.97 -17.30
C HIS A 175 4.13 -1.66 -17.82
N LYS A 176 4.86 -0.53 -17.76
CA LYS A 176 4.37 0.77 -18.26
C LYS A 176 4.22 0.78 -19.79
N TRP A 177 5.15 0.15 -20.50
CA TRP A 177 5.09 0.03 -21.96
C TRP A 177 4.03 -1.00 -22.41
N THR A 178 3.69 -2.00 -21.61
CA THR A 178 2.65 -2.98 -21.97
C THR A 178 1.23 -2.62 -21.53
N VAL A 179 1.02 -1.82 -20.49
CA VAL A 179 -0.31 -1.59 -19.89
C VAL A 179 -1.40 -1.14 -20.88
N LYS A 180 -1.02 -0.40 -21.93
CA LYS A 180 -1.96 0.03 -22.98
C LYS A 180 -2.43 -1.10 -23.91
N PHE A 181 -1.70 -2.21 -24.01
CA PHE A 181 -2.13 -3.36 -24.81
C PHE A 181 -3.19 -4.22 -24.11
N ALA A 182 -3.51 -3.95 -22.83
CA ALA A 182 -4.59 -4.64 -22.11
C ALA A 182 -5.97 -4.51 -22.78
N THR A 183 -6.19 -3.47 -23.62
CA THR A 183 -7.41 -3.25 -24.41
C THR A 183 -7.30 -3.65 -25.89
N TYR A 184 -6.13 -4.12 -26.35
CA TYR A 184 -5.79 -4.33 -27.78
C TYR A 184 -6.70 -5.34 -28.52
N VAL A 185 -7.50 -6.12 -27.80
CA VAL A 185 -8.52 -7.02 -28.39
C VAL A 185 -9.73 -6.24 -28.95
N GLY A 186 -10.00 -5.02 -28.46
CA GLY A 186 -11.27 -4.31 -28.66
C GLY A 186 -11.32 -3.25 -29.76
N GLU A 187 -10.17 -2.74 -30.19
CA GLU A 187 -10.06 -1.59 -31.12
C GLU A 187 -9.88 -2.03 -32.58
N GLU A 188 -10.07 -1.13 -33.54
CA GLU A 188 -10.21 -1.50 -34.97
C GLU A 188 -8.86 -1.67 -35.68
N GLY A 189 -8.67 -2.83 -36.33
CA GLY A 189 -7.48 -3.16 -37.14
C GLY A 189 -6.46 -4.09 -36.47
N HIS A 190 -6.61 -4.42 -35.18
CA HIS A 190 -5.56 -5.11 -34.41
C HIS A 190 -5.25 -6.56 -34.84
N PHE A 191 -6.21 -7.29 -35.41
CA PHE A 191 -6.02 -8.67 -35.90
C PHE A 191 -4.89 -8.80 -36.94
N GLU A 192 -4.50 -7.71 -37.60
CA GLU A 192 -3.39 -7.70 -38.56
C GLU A 192 -2.03 -7.88 -37.86
N ASN A 193 -1.87 -7.27 -36.67
CA ASN A 193 -0.61 -7.19 -35.93
C ASN A 193 -0.56 -8.06 -34.66
N CYS A 194 -1.57 -8.92 -34.40
CA CYS A 194 -1.59 -9.82 -33.23
C CYS A 194 -0.30 -10.60 -33.01
N HIS A 195 0.42 -11.01 -34.07
CA HIS A 195 1.71 -11.70 -33.96
C HIS A 195 2.77 -10.90 -33.17
N LYS A 196 2.83 -9.57 -33.35
CA LYS A 196 3.71 -8.68 -32.57
C LYS A 196 3.33 -8.64 -31.10
N ALA A 197 2.03 -8.52 -30.80
CA ALA A 197 1.51 -8.54 -29.43
C ALA A 197 1.73 -9.90 -28.74
N ILE A 198 1.62 -11.02 -29.47
CA ILE A 198 1.97 -12.37 -29.00
C ILE A 198 3.47 -12.44 -28.65
N TRP A 199 4.35 -11.90 -29.50
CA TRP A 199 5.80 -11.89 -29.22
C TRP A 199 6.18 -11.01 -28.02
N ILE A 200 5.62 -9.80 -27.93
CA ILE A 200 5.82 -8.89 -26.79
C ILE A 200 5.34 -9.54 -25.49
N ALA A 201 4.16 -10.17 -25.51
CA ALA A 201 3.61 -10.85 -24.34
C ALA A 201 4.38 -12.11 -23.95
N TRP A 202 5.01 -12.80 -24.91
CA TRP A 202 5.91 -13.93 -24.68
C TRP A 202 7.20 -13.48 -24.00
N GLU A 203 7.94 -12.57 -24.64
CA GLU A 203 9.23 -12.09 -24.16
C GLU A 203 9.12 -11.33 -22.82
N LEU A 204 8.00 -10.67 -22.55
CA LEU A 204 7.79 -9.95 -21.29
C LEU A 204 6.91 -10.72 -20.28
N GLY A 205 6.47 -11.94 -20.59
CA GLY A 205 5.71 -12.78 -19.66
C GLY A 205 4.27 -12.34 -19.33
N ASP A 206 3.64 -11.49 -20.16
CA ASP A 206 2.24 -11.11 -19.99
C ASP A 206 1.31 -12.27 -20.39
N ALA A 207 1.11 -13.19 -19.44
CA ALA A 207 0.29 -14.38 -19.59
C ALA A 207 -1.18 -14.07 -19.94
N LYS A 208 -1.69 -12.87 -19.64
CA LYS A 208 -3.06 -12.47 -20.01
C LYS A 208 -3.10 -12.04 -21.48
N LEU A 209 -2.27 -11.08 -21.88
CA LEU A 209 -2.19 -10.59 -23.26
C LEU A 209 -1.85 -11.71 -24.24
N PHE A 210 -0.93 -12.61 -23.86
CA PHE A 210 -0.54 -13.76 -24.66
C PHE A 210 -1.72 -14.68 -24.98
N ARG A 211 -2.53 -15.03 -23.98
CA ARG A 211 -3.73 -15.88 -24.16
C ARG A 211 -4.82 -15.15 -24.96
N ASP A 212 -5.12 -13.91 -24.60
CA ASP A 212 -6.17 -13.11 -25.26
C ASP A 212 -5.85 -12.87 -26.75
N MET A 213 -4.56 -12.71 -27.12
CA MET A 213 -4.11 -12.59 -28.52
C MET A 213 -4.08 -13.92 -29.30
N ILE A 214 -3.71 -15.04 -28.66
CA ILE A 214 -3.75 -16.36 -29.30
C ILE A 214 -5.21 -16.76 -29.61
N ASP A 215 -6.14 -16.55 -28.67
CA ASP A 215 -7.58 -16.74 -28.89
C ASP A 215 -8.08 -15.92 -30.10
N ALA A 216 -7.71 -14.63 -30.16
CA ALA A 216 -8.06 -13.74 -31.26
C ALA A 216 -7.53 -14.24 -32.61
N LEU A 217 -6.31 -14.78 -32.66
CA LEU A 217 -5.69 -15.28 -33.89
C LEU A 217 -6.24 -16.66 -34.31
N ILE A 218 -6.60 -17.54 -33.36
CA ILE A 218 -7.33 -18.79 -33.62
C ILE A 218 -8.69 -18.50 -34.27
N ILE A 219 -9.42 -17.51 -33.76
CA ILE A 219 -10.81 -17.23 -34.18
C ILE A 219 -10.88 -16.46 -35.50
N SER A 220 -9.92 -15.58 -35.77
CA SER A 220 -9.88 -14.72 -36.96
C SER A 220 -9.16 -15.33 -38.17
N SER A 221 -8.24 -16.30 -37.97
CA SER A 221 -7.44 -16.88 -39.07
C SER A 221 -8.25 -17.80 -40.01
N LYS A 222 -7.86 -17.77 -41.28
CA LYS A 222 -8.52 -18.43 -42.42
C LYS A 222 -7.47 -19.15 -43.28
N VAL A 223 -7.87 -20.07 -44.14
CA VAL A 223 -6.99 -20.74 -45.10
C VAL A 223 -7.06 -20.03 -46.45
N ASP A 224 -5.92 -19.73 -47.05
CA ASP A 224 -5.84 -19.12 -48.39
C ASP A 224 -6.06 -20.14 -49.53
N SER A 225 -6.04 -19.68 -50.77
CA SER A 225 -6.16 -20.52 -51.98
C SER A 225 -4.98 -21.48 -52.21
N SER A 226 -3.91 -21.36 -51.42
CA SER A 226 -2.68 -22.15 -51.49
C SER A 226 -2.56 -23.15 -50.34
N GLY A 227 -3.53 -23.18 -49.42
CA GLY A 227 -3.53 -24.03 -48.22
C GLY A 227 -2.80 -23.45 -47.00
N ASN A 228 -2.31 -22.21 -47.04
CA ASN A 228 -1.67 -21.58 -45.89
C ASN A 228 -2.71 -21.03 -44.91
N LEU A 229 -2.45 -21.14 -43.61
CA LEU A 229 -3.19 -20.40 -42.58
C LEU A 229 -2.72 -18.92 -42.60
N VAL A 230 -3.64 -17.99 -42.84
CA VAL A 230 -3.39 -16.54 -42.98
C VAL A 230 -4.21 -15.71 -41.99
N ASN A 231 -3.73 -14.52 -41.66
CA ASN A 231 -4.45 -13.56 -40.82
C ASN A 231 -5.58 -12.84 -41.59
N THR A 232 -6.20 -11.84 -40.97
CA THR A 232 -7.21 -10.98 -41.59
C THR A 232 -6.71 -10.33 -42.89
N SER A 233 -5.48 -9.81 -42.88
CA SER A 233 -4.78 -9.18 -44.03
C SER A 233 -4.45 -10.14 -45.17
N GLY A 234 -4.44 -11.46 -44.91
CA GLY A 234 -4.01 -12.47 -45.87
C GLY A 234 -2.50 -12.79 -45.85
N LYS A 235 -1.73 -12.29 -44.87
CA LYS A 235 -0.34 -12.72 -44.66
C LYS A 235 -0.32 -14.10 -43.98
N PRO A 236 0.48 -15.08 -44.45
CA PRO A 236 0.61 -16.38 -43.77
C PRO A 236 1.21 -16.30 -42.38
N LEU A 237 0.64 -17.03 -41.42
CA LEU A 237 1.10 -17.05 -40.02
C LEU A 237 2.48 -17.71 -39.88
N LYS A 238 2.82 -18.65 -40.77
CA LYS A 238 4.16 -19.27 -40.86
C LYS A 238 5.26 -18.26 -41.25
N ASP A 239 4.88 -17.14 -41.88
CA ASP A 239 5.79 -16.06 -42.31
C ASP A 239 5.75 -14.88 -41.30
N MET A 240 5.23 -15.11 -40.09
CA MET A 240 5.21 -14.16 -38.98
C MET A 240 6.13 -14.64 -37.87
N VAL A 241 6.77 -13.70 -37.19
CA VAL A 241 7.48 -14.03 -35.95
C VAL A 241 6.45 -14.39 -34.88
N LEU A 242 6.52 -15.63 -34.42
CA LEU A 242 5.74 -16.22 -33.34
C LEU A 242 6.69 -17.11 -32.52
N PRO A 243 6.43 -17.34 -31.21
CA PRO A 243 7.23 -18.29 -30.45
C PRO A 243 7.09 -19.73 -30.96
N ASP A 244 8.10 -20.56 -30.70
CA ASP A 244 8.15 -21.94 -31.13
C ASP A 244 6.88 -22.73 -30.72
N GLY A 245 6.36 -23.56 -31.63
CA GLY A 245 5.15 -24.37 -31.41
C GLY A 245 3.81 -23.60 -31.42
N ILE A 246 3.80 -22.26 -31.30
CA ILE A 246 2.56 -21.47 -31.26
C ILE A 246 1.79 -21.51 -32.59
N PHE A 247 2.48 -21.63 -33.73
CA PHE A 247 1.84 -21.81 -35.04
C PHE A 247 1.01 -23.11 -35.10
N ASP A 248 1.62 -24.24 -34.76
CA ASP A 248 0.97 -25.56 -34.80
C ASP A 248 -0.18 -25.64 -33.79
N LEU A 249 0.01 -25.05 -32.61
CA LEU A 249 -0.99 -24.90 -31.57
C LEU A 249 -2.24 -24.14 -32.05
N ILE A 250 -2.05 -23.01 -32.75
CA ILE A 250 -3.14 -22.23 -33.35
C ILE A 250 -3.85 -23.06 -34.43
N SER A 251 -3.09 -23.71 -35.31
CA SER A 251 -3.61 -24.53 -36.41
C SER A 251 -4.46 -25.71 -35.92
N ALA A 252 -3.94 -26.45 -34.93
CA ALA A 252 -4.63 -27.57 -34.31
C ALA A 252 -5.88 -27.13 -33.53
N THR A 253 -5.78 -26.08 -32.70
CA THR A 253 -6.91 -25.58 -31.90
C THR A 253 -8.02 -25.01 -32.79
N ARG A 254 -7.68 -24.28 -33.86
CA ARG A 254 -8.65 -23.81 -34.86
C ARG A 254 -9.40 -24.99 -35.49
N THR A 255 -8.66 -25.99 -35.97
CA THR A 255 -9.24 -27.16 -36.65
C THR A 255 -10.16 -27.96 -35.72
N ALA A 256 -9.73 -28.24 -34.48
CA ALA A 256 -10.53 -28.95 -33.49
C ALA A 256 -11.77 -28.16 -33.02
N THR A 257 -11.73 -26.82 -33.06
CA THR A 257 -12.87 -25.97 -32.68
C THR A 257 -13.91 -25.89 -33.80
N ILE A 258 -13.46 -25.80 -35.06
CA ILE A 258 -14.33 -25.92 -36.25
C ILE A 258 -15.03 -27.29 -36.25
N ASP A 259 -14.30 -28.37 -35.97
CA ASP A 259 -14.86 -29.73 -35.90
C ASP A 259 -15.97 -29.85 -34.83
N LYS A 260 -15.71 -29.39 -33.60
CA LYS A 260 -16.71 -29.35 -32.51
C LYS A 260 -17.97 -28.54 -32.85
N ILE A 261 -17.84 -27.49 -33.66
CA ILE A 261 -18.95 -26.65 -34.12
C ILE A 261 -19.77 -27.38 -35.20
N LEU A 262 -19.11 -27.96 -36.20
CA LEU A 262 -19.77 -28.68 -37.29
C LEU A 262 -20.47 -29.97 -36.78
N ALA A 263 -19.83 -30.69 -35.86
CA ALA A 263 -20.42 -31.85 -35.18
C ALA A 263 -21.71 -31.52 -34.38
N ALA A 264 -21.89 -30.27 -33.93
CA ALA A 264 -23.14 -29.84 -33.29
C ALA A 264 -24.31 -29.70 -34.28
N ILE A 265 -24.01 -29.33 -35.54
CA ILE A 265 -24.97 -29.34 -36.65
C ILE A 265 -25.32 -30.80 -36.99
N GLU A 266 -24.31 -31.65 -37.19
CA GLU A 266 -24.50 -33.08 -37.52
C GLU A 266 -25.29 -33.84 -36.44
N THR A 267 -24.98 -33.61 -35.16
CA THR A 267 -25.71 -34.21 -34.03
C THR A 267 -27.19 -33.82 -34.07
N SER A 268 -27.49 -32.53 -34.31
CA SER A 268 -28.86 -32.02 -34.39
C SER A 268 -29.63 -32.56 -35.60
N MET A 269 -28.98 -32.63 -36.77
CA MET A 269 -29.58 -33.21 -37.98
C MET A 269 -29.83 -34.72 -37.82
N THR A 270 -28.88 -35.45 -37.24
CA THR A 270 -29.00 -36.89 -36.98
C THR A 270 -30.12 -37.20 -35.98
N ALA A 271 -30.24 -36.42 -34.90
CA ALA A 271 -31.30 -36.59 -33.91
C ALA A 271 -32.71 -36.37 -34.52
N LEU A 272 -32.87 -35.32 -35.34
CA LEU A 272 -34.13 -35.05 -36.06
C LEU A 272 -34.45 -36.12 -37.11
N THR A 273 -33.45 -36.61 -37.85
CA THR A 273 -33.64 -37.58 -38.94
C THR A 273 -33.92 -39.00 -38.45
N THR A 274 -33.33 -39.40 -37.32
CA THR A 274 -33.48 -40.75 -36.76
C THR A 274 -34.56 -40.85 -35.67
N GLY A 275 -35.01 -39.72 -35.11
CA GLY A 275 -35.85 -39.68 -33.91
C GLY A 275 -35.11 -40.09 -32.62
N SER A 276 -33.81 -40.37 -32.69
CA SER A 276 -32.96 -40.77 -31.56
C SER A 276 -32.47 -39.53 -30.80
N ARG A 277 -33.31 -38.98 -29.92
CA ARG A 277 -32.94 -37.85 -29.06
C ARG A 277 -32.20 -38.31 -27.80
N GLN A 278 -31.23 -37.51 -27.35
CA GLN A 278 -30.70 -37.64 -25.99
C GLN A 278 -31.79 -37.29 -24.95
N SER A 279 -31.82 -38.04 -23.85
CA SER A 279 -32.88 -37.92 -22.83
C SER A 279 -32.96 -36.49 -22.26
N GLY A 280 -34.14 -35.88 -22.37
CA GLY A 280 -34.42 -34.52 -21.86
C GLY A 280 -34.29 -33.40 -22.90
N VAL A 281 -33.68 -33.62 -24.07
CA VAL A 281 -33.56 -32.59 -25.11
C VAL A 281 -34.86 -32.45 -25.91
N LYS A 282 -35.36 -31.20 -26.03
CA LYS A 282 -36.50 -30.84 -26.88
C LYS A 282 -36.12 -29.71 -27.84
N TYR A 283 -36.14 -29.97 -29.14
CA TYR A 283 -35.85 -28.95 -30.15
C TYR A 283 -37.06 -28.02 -30.38
N CYS A 284 -38.27 -28.57 -30.43
CA CYS A 284 -39.51 -27.78 -30.46
C CYS A 284 -39.95 -27.40 -29.04
N LYS A 285 -40.00 -26.08 -28.75
CA LYS A 285 -40.43 -25.54 -27.44
C LYS A 285 -41.96 -25.45 -27.27
N LEU A 286 -42.76 -25.78 -28.31
CA LEU A 286 -44.23 -25.61 -28.35
C LEU A 286 -45.03 -26.83 -27.86
N GLY A 287 -44.40 -28.00 -27.73
CA GLY A 287 -44.83 -29.09 -26.84
C GLY A 287 -46.15 -29.83 -27.11
N LYS A 288 -46.88 -29.59 -28.21
CA LYS A 288 -48.19 -30.23 -28.47
C LYS A 288 -48.25 -31.34 -29.53
N ASN A 289 -47.35 -31.40 -30.52
CA ASN A 289 -47.20 -32.55 -31.44
C ASN A 289 -45.73 -32.68 -31.87
N GLU A 290 -44.88 -33.22 -30.98
CA GLU A 290 -43.43 -33.08 -31.11
C GLU A 290 -42.84 -33.68 -32.41
N ARG A 291 -43.37 -34.80 -32.91
CA ARG A 291 -42.86 -35.44 -34.14
C ARG A 291 -43.18 -34.66 -35.42
N GLU A 292 -44.36 -34.04 -35.49
CA GLU A 292 -44.78 -33.25 -36.65
C GLU A 292 -43.99 -31.94 -36.71
N CYS A 293 -43.86 -31.26 -35.58
CA CYS A 293 -43.01 -30.07 -35.48
C CYS A 293 -41.55 -30.35 -35.84
N GLU A 294 -41.00 -31.52 -35.43
CA GLU A 294 -39.62 -31.89 -35.77
C GLU A 294 -39.44 -32.29 -37.24
N ALA A 295 -40.44 -32.92 -37.87
CA ALA A 295 -40.43 -33.15 -39.32
C ALA A 295 -40.49 -31.82 -40.12
N MET A 296 -41.31 -30.86 -39.67
CA MET A 296 -41.37 -29.51 -40.26
C MET A 296 -40.06 -28.74 -40.04
N LEU A 297 -39.45 -28.83 -38.85
CA LEU A 297 -38.13 -28.27 -38.56
C LEU A 297 -37.06 -28.87 -39.48
N LEU A 298 -37.02 -30.20 -39.66
CA LEU A 298 -36.04 -30.86 -40.52
C LEU A 298 -36.19 -30.44 -42.00
N GLY A 299 -37.42 -30.40 -42.51
CA GLY A 299 -37.73 -29.92 -43.87
C GLY A 299 -37.46 -28.43 -44.08
N SER A 300 -37.36 -27.65 -43.01
CA SER A 300 -36.98 -26.23 -43.02
C SER A 300 -35.45 -26.04 -42.87
N ALA A 301 -34.82 -26.87 -42.04
CA ALA A 301 -33.41 -26.79 -41.67
C ALA A 301 -32.48 -27.24 -42.79
N ILE A 302 -32.79 -28.35 -43.47
CA ILE A 302 -31.93 -28.86 -44.56
C ILE A 302 -31.76 -27.82 -45.69
N PRO A 303 -32.83 -27.21 -46.26
CA PRO A 303 -32.69 -26.16 -47.25
C PRO A 303 -31.93 -24.93 -46.76
N ALA A 304 -32.15 -24.50 -45.51
CA ALA A 304 -31.49 -23.32 -44.94
C ALA A 304 -29.99 -23.58 -44.66
N LEU A 305 -29.62 -24.79 -44.23
CA LEU A 305 -28.21 -25.17 -44.09
C LEU A 305 -27.55 -25.36 -45.46
N ILE A 306 -28.25 -25.89 -46.47
CA ILE A 306 -27.76 -25.95 -47.86
C ILE A 306 -27.47 -24.54 -48.40
N SER A 307 -28.39 -23.57 -48.23
CA SER A 307 -28.20 -22.21 -48.74
C SER A 307 -27.07 -21.44 -48.03
N HIS A 308 -26.70 -21.85 -46.81
CA HIS A 308 -25.52 -21.35 -46.08
C HIS A 308 -24.28 -22.25 -46.24
N GLY A 309 -24.31 -23.29 -47.07
CA GLY A 309 -23.18 -24.19 -47.35
C GLY A 309 -22.73 -25.06 -46.17
N LEU A 310 -23.67 -25.43 -45.29
CA LEU A 310 -23.45 -26.19 -44.06
C LEU A 310 -24.16 -27.56 -44.05
N TYR A 311 -24.78 -27.96 -45.17
CA TYR A 311 -25.36 -29.29 -45.34
C TYR A 311 -25.15 -29.82 -46.79
N PRO A 312 -24.71 -31.08 -47.00
CA PRO A 312 -24.20 -32.00 -45.98
C PRO A 312 -23.03 -31.39 -45.19
N VAL A 313 -22.90 -31.77 -43.92
CA VAL A 313 -21.96 -31.11 -43.01
C VAL A 313 -20.52 -31.34 -43.52
N PRO A 314 -19.74 -30.28 -43.77
CA PRO A 314 -18.37 -30.43 -44.27
C PRO A 314 -17.45 -30.97 -43.18
N ALA A 315 -16.38 -31.69 -43.58
CA ALA A 315 -15.28 -32.00 -42.68
C ALA A 315 -14.50 -30.72 -42.32
N ALA A 316 -14.02 -30.60 -41.07
CA ALA A 316 -13.29 -29.42 -40.59
C ALA A 316 -12.03 -29.10 -41.43
N SER A 317 -11.36 -30.12 -41.96
CA SER A 317 -10.23 -30.01 -42.89
C SER A 317 -10.54 -29.23 -44.16
N ASN A 318 -11.81 -29.16 -44.56
CA ASN A 318 -12.27 -28.57 -45.81
C ASN A 318 -12.82 -27.15 -45.60
N PHE A 319 -12.70 -26.59 -44.39
CA PHE A 319 -13.29 -25.31 -44.02
C PHE A 319 -12.24 -24.18 -44.02
N SER A 320 -12.19 -23.43 -45.14
CA SER A 320 -11.21 -22.37 -45.38
C SER A 320 -11.53 -21.05 -44.66
N GLU A 321 -12.78 -20.75 -44.35
CA GLU A 321 -13.17 -19.52 -43.63
C GLU A 321 -12.77 -19.58 -42.13
N SER A 322 -12.78 -18.42 -41.46
CA SER A 322 -12.46 -18.35 -40.02
C SER A 322 -13.59 -18.86 -39.12
N ILE A 323 -13.30 -19.07 -37.83
CA ILE A 323 -14.32 -19.48 -36.84
C ILE A 323 -15.38 -18.38 -36.69
N SER A 324 -14.98 -17.10 -36.73
CA SER A 324 -15.91 -15.96 -36.74
C SER A 324 -16.86 -16.02 -37.94
N GLN A 325 -16.35 -16.34 -39.15
CA GLN A 325 -17.17 -16.48 -40.35
C GLN A 325 -18.10 -17.71 -40.30
N LEU A 326 -17.66 -18.82 -39.70
CA LEU A 326 -18.51 -19.99 -39.44
C LEU A 326 -19.64 -19.65 -38.46
N GLN A 327 -19.34 -18.91 -37.38
CA GLN A 327 -20.33 -18.42 -36.43
C GLN A 327 -21.36 -17.51 -37.13
N ASP A 328 -20.91 -16.54 -37.92
CA ASP A 328 -21.80 -15.64 -38.69
C ASP A 328 -22.66 -16.40 -39.71
N ARG A 329 -22.11 -17.42 -40.38
CA ARG A 329 -22.87 -18.31 -41.28
C ARG A 329 -23.94 -19.10 -40.53
N ILE A 330 -23.64 -19.67 -39.36
CA ILE A 330 -24.63 -20.39 -38.53
C ILE A 330 -25.67 -19.42 -37.95
N TYR A 331 -25.26 -18.23 -37.53
CA TYR A 331 -26.16 -17.24 -36.91
C TYR A 331 -27.09 -16.60 -37.94
N SER A 332 -26.70 -16.51 -39.21
CA SER A 332 -27.52 -16.01 -40.30
C SER A 332 -28.51 -17.03 -40.90
N VAL A 333 -28.40 -18.33 -40.56
CA VAL A 333 -29.41 -19.35 -40.92
C VAL A 333 -30.79 -18.93 -40.41
N LYS A 334 -31.75 -18.83 -41.33
CA LYS A 334 -33.17 -18.55 -41.03
C LYS A 334 -34.03 -19.73 -41.48
N TYR A 335 -34.80 -20.28 -40.55
CA TYR A 335 -35.72 -21.37 -40.82
C TYR A 335 -37.02 -20.83 -41.43
N ILE A 336 -37.43 -21.45 -42.54
CA ILE A 336 -38.67 -21.14 -43.27
C ILE A 336 -39.88 -21.35 -42.36
N ALA A 337 -40.74 -20.33 -42.28
CA ALA A 337 -42.04 -20.40 -41.61
C ALA A 337 -43.10 -21.00 -42.54
N PHE A 338 -43.56 -22.21 -42.24
CA PHE A 338 -44.66 -22.86 -42.96
C PHE A 338 -46.01 -22.21 -42.62
N HIS A 339 -46.78 -21.92 -43.67
CA HIS A 339 -48.12 -21.35 -43.59
C HIS A 339 -49.05 -22.16 -44.51
N GLY A 340 -50.19 -22.64 -44.00
CA GLY A 340 -51.15 -23.41 -44.80
C GLY A 340 -52.52 -23.49 -44.11
N PRO A 341 -53.62 -23.68 -44.85
CA PRO A 341 -54.98 -23.54 -44.29
C PRO A 341 -55.36 -24.60 -43.23
N GLU A 342 -54.69 -25.75 -43.24
CA GLU A 342 -54.87 -26.81 -42.24
C GLU A 342 -53.90 -26.70 -41.04
N TRP A 343 -52.90 -25.81 -41.11
CA TRP A 343 -51.83 -25.67 -40.13
C TRP A 343 -51.99 -24.36 -39.35
N MET A 344 -52.32 -24.45 -38.06
CA MET A 344 -52.75 -23.30 -37.26
C MET A 344 -51.69 -22.18 -37.16
N PRO A 345 -52.10 -20.90 -37.05
CA PRO A 345 -51.21 -19.72 -37.12
C PRO A 345 -50.33 -19.48 -35.88
N HIS A 346 -49.91 -20.54 -35.18
CA HIS A 346 -49.01 -20.49 -34.01
C HIS A 346 -47.78 -21.41 -34.15
N MET A 347 -47.47 -21.84 -35.38
CA MET A 347 -46.44 -22.85 -35.69
C MET A 347 -45.23 -22.28 -36.46
N THR A 348 -44.98 -20.97 -36.41
CA THR A 348 -43.80 -20.38 -37.07
C THR A 348 -42.53 -20.75 -36.32
N HIS A 349 -41.72 -21.62 -36.93
CA HIS A 349 -40.44 -22.07 -36.38
C HIS A 349 -39.27 -21.12 -36.72
N GLU A 350 -39.57 -19.91 -37.23
CA GLU A 350 -38.60 -18.88 -37.64
C GLU A 350 -37.64 -18.43 -36.52
N HIS A 351 -38.07 -18.55 -35.27
CA HIS A 351 -37.26 -18.24 -34.07
C HIS A 351 -36.61 -19.47 -33.41
N CYS A 352 -36.76 -20.67 -33.98
CA CYS A 352 -36.19 -21.90 -33.42
C CYS A 352 -34.77 -22.12 -33.96
N SER A 353 -33.74 -21.84 -33.16
CA SER A 353 -32.32 -22.00 -33.52
C SER A 353 -31.82 -23.44 -33.70
N LEU A 354 -32.68 -24.45 -33.46
CA LEU A 354 -32.32 -25.83 -33.11
C LEU A 354 -31.34 -25.96 -31.92
N GLY A 355 -31.14 -24.89 -31.14
CA GLY A 355 -30.08 -24.82 -30.13
C GLY A 355 -28.68 -24.62 -30.72
N LEU A 356 -28.53 -24.37 -32.03
CA LEU A 356 -27.21 -24.25 -32.66
C LEU A 356 -26.45 -23.00 -32.23
N ARG A 357 -27.13 -21.86 -32.04
CA ARG A 357 -26.47 -20.64 -31.54
C ARG A 357 -25.95 -20.85 -30.12
N GLU A 358 -26.80 -21.41 -29.27
CA GLU A 358 -26.47 -21.79 -27.90
C GLU A 358 -25.35 -22.85 -27.84
N SER A 359 -25.29 -23.76 -28.80
CA SER A 359 -24.24 -24.78 -28.92
C SER A 359 -22.92 -24.20 -29.41
N VAL A 360 -22.93 -23.32 -30.42
CA VAL A 360 -21.73 -22.63 -30.93
C VAL A 360 -21.12 -21.77 -29.83
N GLN A 361 -21.94 -20.94 -29.16
CA GLN A 361 -21.50 -20.12 -28.03
C GLN A 361 -20.81 -20.99 -26.96
N LYS A 362 -21.45 -22.10 -26.58
CA LYS A 362 -20.88 -23.07 -25.64
C LYS A 362 -19.57 -23.70 -26.14
N ARG A 363 -19.42 -24.01 -27.44
CA ARG A 363 -18.15 -24.57 -27.98
C ARG A 363 -17.01 -23.54 -28.02
N LEU A 364 -17.32 -22.26 -28.16
CA LEU A 364 -16.34 -21.17 -28.04
C LEU A 364 -15.94 -20.94 -26.57
N GLU A 365 -16.89 -21.05 -25.65
CA GLU A 365 -16.61 -21.05 -24.20
C GLU A 365 -15.72 -22.26 -23.82
N GLU A 366 -16.00 -23.46 -24.36
CA GLU A 366 -15.22 -24.70 -24.23
C GLU A 366 -13.97 -24.79 -25.14
N MET A 367 -13.55 -23.70 -25.80
CA MET A 367 -12.29 -23.68 -26.56
C MET A 367 -11.11 -23.84 -25.58
N PRO A 368 -10.22 -24.83 -25.76
CA PRO A 368 -9.20 -25.14 -24.75
C PRO A 368 -8.26 -23.97 -24.53
N VAL A 369 -7.83 -23.75 -23.27
CA VAL A 369 -6.71 -22.84 -23.00
C VAL A 369 -5.48 -23.44 -23.69
N PRO A 370 -4.84 -22.75 -24.65
CA PRO A 370 -3.90 -23.39 -25.56
C PRO A 370 -2.47 -23.51 -24.98
N LEU A 371 -2.25 -23.10 -23.72
CA LEU A 371 -0.91 -23.14 -23.12
C LEU A 371 -0.57 -24.55 -22.61
N GLN A 372 0.64 -25.00 -22.92
CA GLN A 372 1.26 -26.17 -22.30
C GLN A 372 2.18 -25.72 -21.16
N ASP A 373 2.54 -26.63 -20.26
CA ASP A 373 3.39 -26.37 -19.08
C ASP A 373 4.69 -25.62 -19.43
N HIS A 374 5.30 -25.90 -20.59
CA HIS A 374 6.52 -25.23 -21.02
C HIS A 374 6.27 -23.79 -21.53
N HIS A 375 5.09 -23.49 -22.10
CA HIS A 375 4.68 -22.10 -22.39
C HIS A 375 4.44 -21.33 -21.09
N VAL A 376 3.77 -21.96 -20.11
CA VAL A 376 3.52 -21.38 -18.78
C VAL A 376 4.84 -21.06 -18.08
N SER A 377 5.76 -22.03 -18.01
CA SER A 377 7.06 -21.85 -17.37
C SER A 377 7.96 -20.82 -18.07
N HIS A 378 7.84 -20.67 -19.40
CA HIS A 378 8.52 -19.56 -20.10
C HIS A 378 7.96 -18.20 -19.70
N LEU A 379 6.62 -18.06 -19.71
CA LEU A 379 5.95 -16.81 -19.31
C LEU A 379 6.24 -16.45 -17.86
N GLU A 380 6.25 -17.42 -16.94
CA GLU A 380 6.66 -17.22 -15.53
C GLU A 380 8.09 -16.71 -15.42
N LYS A 381 9.03 -17.32 -16.14
CA LYS A 381 10.44 -16.90 -16.16
C LYS A 381 10.60 -15.48 -16.71
N GLN A 382 9.92 -15.16 -17.82
CA GLN A 382 10.02 -13.85 -18.44
C GLN A 382 9.28 -12.77 -17.66
N ALA A 383 8.17 -13.07 -16.99
CA ALA A 383 7.50 -12.17 -16.05
C ALA A 383 8.41 -11.79 -14.87
N ALA A 384 9.10 -12.78 -14.30
CA ALA A 384 10.09 -12.57 -13.24
C ALA A 384 11.30 -11.74 -13.72
N ALA A 385 11.64 -11.77 -15.00
CA ALA A 385 12.69 -10.94 -15.58
C ALA A 385 12.20 -9.52 -15.93
N SER A 386 11.01 -9.38 -16.52
CA SER A 386 10.44 -8.14 -17.07
C SER A 386 9.74 -7.24 -16.03
N GLY A 387 9.48 -7.75 -14.83
CA GLY A 387 8.72 -7.06 -13.79
C GLY A 387 7.21 -7.04 -14.03
N ILE A 388 6.71 -7.71 -15.08
CA ILE A 388 5.27 -7.90 -15.30
C ILE A 388 4.76 -9.01 -14.37
N LEU A 389 3.53 -8.87 -13.86
CA LEU A 389 2.88 -9.94 -13.11
C LEU A 389 2.43 -11.05 -14.07
N ALA A 390 2.81 -12.29 -13.80
CA ALA A 390 2.34 -13.48 -14.51
C ALA A 390 0.87 -13.78 -14.15
N ASP A 391 -0.07 -12.94 -14.59
CA ASP A 391 -1.49 -13.11 -14.32
C ASP A 391 -2.07 -14.27 -15.17
N PHE A 392 -1.97 -15.48 -14.62
CA PHE A 392 -2.68 -16.66 -15.12
C PHE A 392 -4.18 -16.66 -14.76
N GLY A 393 -4.67 -15.63 -14.06
CA GLY A 393 -5.99 -15.52 -13.45
C GLY A 393 -7.14 -16.06 -14.29
N VAL A 394 -7.94 -16.91 -13.66
CA VAL A 394 -9.15 -17.54 -14.22
C VAL A 394 -10.38 -16.90 -13.59
N PRO A 395 -11.11 -16.03 -14.30
CA PRO A 395 -12.45 -15.66 -13.92
C PRO A 395 -13.39 -16.83 -14.23
N GLU A 396 -14.00 -17.41 -13.20
CA GLU A 396 -15.15 -18.29 -13.40
C GLU A 396 -16.25 -17.50 -14.13
N ASN A 397 -16.66 -17.98 -15.31
CA ASN A 397 -17.62 -17.34 -16.22
C ASN A 397 -17.09 -16.12 -17.04
N ARG A 398 -15.94 -16.24 -17.70
CA ARG A 398 -15.65 -15.40 -18.89
C ARG A 398 -16.61 -15.77 -20.04
N THR A 399 -17.67 -14.99 -20.27
CA THR A 399 -18.30 -14.94 -21.60
C THR A 399 -17.32 -14.26 -22.55
N ARG A 400 -16.78 -14.97 -23.54
CA ARG A 400 -15.79 -14.40 -24.47
C ARG A 400 -16.49 -13.44 -25.44
N VAL A 401 -16.16 -12.15 -25.38
CA VAL A 401 -16.75 -11.10 -26.22
C VAL A 401 -15.86 -10.88 -27.45
N PHE A 402 -16.44 -11.00 -28.64
CA PHE A 402 -15.75 -10.83 -29.92
C PHE A 402 -16.52 -9.87 -30.85
N LYS A 403 -15.79 -9.10 -31.65
CA LYS A 403 -16.35 -8.14 -32.63
C LYS A 403 -16.13 -8.65 -34.06
N SER A 404 -17.16 -9.24 -34.67
CA SER A 404 -17.13 -9.63 -36.09
C SER A 404 -17.58 -8.46 -36.98
N GLY A 405 -16.61 -7.80 -37.61
CA GLY A 405 -16.84 -6.72 -38.58
C GLY A 405 -17.71 -5.57 -38.04
N ASN A 406 -18.64 -5.09 -38.87
CA ASN A 406 -19.47 -3.91 -38.59
C ASN A 406 -20.61 -4.16 -37.57
N THR A 407 -20.69 -5.34 -36.93
CA THR A 407 -21.79 -5.67 -36.02
C THR A 407 -21.33 -5.63 -34.56
N MET A 408 -21.62 -4.53 -33.87
CA MET A 408 -21.56 -4.53 -32.40
C MET A 408 -22.70 -5.39 -31.82
N VAL A 409 -22.37 -6.56 -31.31
CA VAL A 409 -23.19 -7.21 -30.28
C VAL A 409 -22.90 -6.49 -28.96
N LYS A 410 -23.77 -5.58 -28.56
CA LYS A 410 -23.75 -5.00 -27.21
C LYS A 410 -24.35 -6.01 -26.23
N ASP A 411 -23.49 -6.78 -25.58
CA ASP A 411 -23.82 -7.42 -24.30
C ASP A 411 -22.83 -6.96 -23.22
N THR A 412 -23.37 -6.55 -22.08
CA THR A 412 -22.63 -5.96 -20.97
C THR A 412 -22.08 -7.02 -20.01
N TRP A 413 -21.00 -6.66 -19.30
CA TRP A 413 -20.66 -7.32 -18.04
C TRP A 413 -21.88 -7.34 -17.10
N ILE A 414 -22.23 -8.50 -16.56
CA ILE A 414 -23.29 -8.66 -15.57
C ILE A 414 -22.74 -9.52 -14.42
N ASP A 415 -22.45 -8.90 -13.29
CA ASP A 415 -22.24 -9.63 -12.03
C ASP A 415 -23.55 -10.23 -11.51
N ARG A 416 -23.53 -11.51 -11.13
CA ARG A 416 -24.60 -12.23 -10.43
C ARG A 416 -24.10 -13.22 -9.38
N GLY A 417 -23.09 -12.85 -8.59
CA GLY A 417 -22.53 -13.64 -7.49
C GLY A 417 -23.42 -13.79 -6.22
N ALA A 418 -24.72 -14.10 -6.32
CA ALA A 418 -25.59 -14.16 -5.12
C ALA A 418 -26.81 -15.14 -5.17
N LYS A 419 -26.58 -16.46 -5.25
CA LYS A 419 -27.65 -17.47 -4.99
C LYS A 419 -27.82 -17.78 -3.50
N LYS A 420 -28.59 -16.98 -2.76
CA LYS A 420 -29.05 -17.37 -1.41
C LYS A 420 -30.15 -18.44 -1.47
N SER A 421 -29.97 -19.52 -0.71
CA SER A 421 -30.86 -20.68 -0.69
C SER A 421 -32.11 -20.46 0.20
N GLY A 422 -33.17 -19.94 -0.41
CA GLY A 422 -34.57 -20.32 -0.14
C GLY A 422 -35.19 -20.19 1.26
N LYS A 423 -36.24 -19.37 1.35
CA LYS A 423 -37.57 -19.83 1.82
C LYS A 423 -38.68 -19.00 1.15
N ARG A 424 -39.90 -19.56 1.08
CA ARG A 424 -41.03 -19.02 0.29
C ARG A 424 -42.03 -18.24 1.16
N SER A 425 -42.50 -17.10 0.64
CA SER A 425 -43.89 -16.68 0.75
C SER A 425 -44.27 -15.77 -0.44
N SER A 426 -45.49 -15.91 -0.93
CA SER A 426 -46.12 -15.20 -2.07
C SER A 426 -47.56 -14.83 -1.61
N PRO A 427 -48.39 -14.01 -2.32
CA PRO A 427 -48.36 -13.74 -3.77
C PRO A 427 -48.82 -12.33 -4.29
N ALA A 428 -48.71 -12.18 -5.63
CA ALA A 428 -49.59 -11.44 -6.57
C ALA A 428 -49.81 -9.90 -6.47
N ALA A 429 -49.32 -9.17 -7.49
CA ALA A 429 -50.07 -8.57 -8.65
C ALA A 429 -51.47 -7.92 -8.42
N PRO A 430 -51.94 -6.92 -9.24
CA PRO A 430 -51.67 -6.80 -10.69
C PRO A 430 -51.69 -5.40 -11.41
N SER A 431 -51.28 -5.45 -12.68
CA SER A 431 -51.75 -4.72 -13.90
C SER A 431 -52.44 -3.33 -13.92
N SER A 432 -51.84 -2.42 -14.71
CA SER A 432 -52.41 -1.61 -15.83
C SER A 432 -53.57 -0.60 -15.68
N GLN A 433 -53.29 0.62 -16.17
CA GLN A 433 -54.11 1.52 -17.02
C GLN A 433 -55.60 1.82 -16.70
N SER A 434 -55.93 3.12 -16.58
CA SER A 434 -56.96 3.84 -17.36
C SER A 434 -57.00 5.34 -16.98
N ALA A 435 -57.81 6.17 -17.67
CA ALA A 435 -57.79 7.63 -17.51
C ALA A 435 -59.17 8.33 -17.63
N GLN A 436 -59.25 9.52 -17.02
CA GLN A 436 -60.20 10.63 -17.21
C GLN A 436 -61.70 10.50 -16.82
N SER A 437 -62.03 11.08 -15.66
CA SER A 437 -63.19 11.95 -15.36
C SER A 437 -62.96 12.63 -13.99
N GLY A 438 -63.58 13.74 -13.58
CA GLY A 438 -64.52 14.67 -14.23
C GLY A 438 -64.81 15.92 -13.32
N SER A 439 -65.59 16.89 -13.80
CA SER A 439 -65.96 18.15 -13.09
C SER A 439 -67.44 18.52 -13.38
N PRO A 440 -68.07 19.59 -12.83
CA PRO A 440 -67.75 20.57 -11.75
C PRO A 440 -68.95 20.65 -10.73
N PRO A 441 -69.47 21.77 -10.13
CA PRO A 441 -68.99 23.16 -9.90
C PRO A 441 -69.26 23.77 -8.48
N THR A 442 -69.07 25.10 -8.37
CA THR A 442 -69.44 26.12 -7.34
C THR A 442 -68.28 26.59 -6.40
N SER A 443 -67.80 27.85 -6.30
CA SER A 443 -68.18 29.26 -6.66
C SER A 443 -68.74 30.10 -5.50
N ALA A 444 -68.38 31.37 -5.25
CA ALA A 444 -67.51 32.37 -5.94
C ALA A 444 -66.56 33.05 -4.89
N GLN A 445 -66.05 34.30 -4.87
CA GLN A 445 -66.24 35.66 -5.47
C GLN A 445 -64.88 36.44 -5.31
N SER A 446 -64.56 37.66 -5.78
CA SER A 446 -65.13 38.67 -6.72
C SER A 446 -64.08 39.80 -7.01
N HIS A 447 -64.42 40.76 -7.89
CA HIS A 447 -63.82 42.10 -8.13
C HIS A 447 -62.40 42.27 -8.75
N HIS A 448 -62.38 42.66 -10.04
CA HIS A 448 -61.82 43.90 -10.65
C HIS A 448 -60.57 44.61 -10.06
N SER A 449 -59.66 45.22 -10.85
CA SER A 449 -59.68 45.59 -12.30
C SER A 449 -58.28 46.04 -12.81
N ASP A 450 -58.03 45.83 -14.12
CA ASP A 450 -57.36 46.68 -15.15
C ASP A 450 -55.92 47.25 -14.86
N ASP A 451 -54.91 47.28 -15.75
CA ASP A 451 -54.62 46.73 -17.11
C ASP A 451 -53.07 46.45 -17.20
N ASP A 452 -52.21 46.50 -18.24
CA ASP A 452 -52.21 46.96 -19.65
C ASP A 452 -50.98 46.39 -20.46
N ALA A 453 -51.01 46.54 -21.80
CA ALA A 453 -49.91 46.63 -22.80
C ALA A 453 -48.77 45.57 -22.97
N ASP A 454 -48.92 44.75 -24.03
CA ASP A 454 -48.03 44.59 -25.22
C ASP A 454 -46.56 44.03 -25.21
N ASN A 455 -46.37 42.96 -26.02
CA ASN A 455 -45.48 42.80 -27.22
C ASN A 455 -43.98 43.20 -27.22
N GLU A 456 -43.03 42.59 -27.97
CA GLU A 456 -42.99 41.41 -28.87
C GLU A 456 -41.54 40.91 -29.15
N ILE A 457 -41.39 39.62 -29.53
CA ILE A 457 -40.49 39.02 -30.56
C ILE A 457 -38.98 39.43 -30.66
N VAL A 458 -38.10 38.60 -30.05
CA VAL A 458 -37.22 37.57 -30.69
C VAL A 458 -36.18 37.91 -31.80
N SER A 459 -34.93 37.42 -31.58
CA SER A 459 -33.85 37.05 -32.56
C SER A 459 -32.99 38.18 -33.19
N ASN A 460 -31.82 37.95 -33.83
CA ASN A 460 -30.99 36.75 -34.11
C ASN A 460 -29.52 37.16 -34.44
N GLY A 461 -28.53 36.25 -34.45
CA GLY A 461 -27.23 36.55 -35.11
C GLY A 461 -25.99 35.68 -34.76
N ARG A 462 -25.20 35.32 -35.78
CA ARG A 462 -23.88 34.62 -35.66
C ARG A 462 -22.74 35.49 -36.20
N THR A 463 -21.52 35.29 -35.69
CA THR A 463 -20.15 35.35 -36.32
C THR A 463 -19.11 35.94 -35.35
N ALA A 464 -17.79 35.88 -35.52
CA ALA A 464 -16.81 34.84 -35.93
C ALA A 464 -15.46 35.53 -36.25
N LYS A 465 -14.32 34.86 -35.93
CA LYS A 465 -12.92 35.13 -36.38
C LYS A 465 -12.10 36.33 -35.81
N ALA A 466 -11.10 35.95 -34.99
CA ALA A 466 -9.65 35.93 -35.32
C ALA A 466 -8.68 37.11 -35.00
N ASN A 467 -7.56 36.72 -34.37
CA ASN A 467 -6.14 37.07 -34.61
C ASN A 467 -5.61 38.52 -34.54
N LYS A 468 -4.88 38.84 -33.46
CA LYS A 468 -3.43 39.18 -33.35
C LYS A 468 -3.15 39.68 -31.91
N ALA A 469 -2.12 39.30 -31.15
CA ALA A 469 -0.68 39.02 -31.38
C ALA A 469 0.20 40.29 -31.57
N VAL A 470 1.12 40.55 -30.61
CA VAL A 470 2.58 40.87 -30.77
C VAL A 470 3.22 41.50 -29.51
N ASN A 471 4.31 40.87 -29.04
CA ASN A 471 5.51 41.29 -28.28
C ASN A 471 5.65 42.62 -27.49
N GLY A 472 6.36 42.51 -26.34
CA GLY A 472 7.09 43.55 -25.60
C GLY A 472 7.15 43.21 -24.09
N LYS A 473 8.25 42.96 -23.37
CA LYS A 473 9.63 43.53 -23.33
C LYS A 473 9.61 45.07 -23.16
N THR A 474 10.26 45.70 -22.16
CA THR A 474 11.32 45.20 -21.23
C THR A 474 11.52 46.08 -19.98
N ALA A 475 12.11 45.49 -18.93
CA ALA A 475 13.09 46.07 -17.98
C ALA A 475 12.73 47.15 -16.92
N ASN A 476 13.31 46.90 -15.74
CA ASN A 476 13.60 47.76 -14.57
C ASN A 476 13.84 49.26 -14.84
N ALA A 477 13.46 50.11 -13.87
CA ALA A 477 14.43 50.74 -12.93
C ALA A 477 13.79 51.57 -11.79
N ASP A 478 14.18 51.24 -10.55
CA ASP A 478 14.56 52.12 -9.44
C ASP A 478 14.06 53.59 -9.27
N LYS A 479 13.63 53.85 -8.02
CA LYS A 479 13.99 55.00 -7.14
C LYS A 479 13.22 56.35 -7.18
N VAL A 480 12.72 56.69 -5.97
CA VAL A 480 12.99 57.94 -5.18
C VAL A 480 12.01 59.15 -5.24
N VAL A 481 11.17 59.22 -4.18
CA VAL A 481 11.02 60.35 -3.20
C VAL A 481 10.05 61.53 -3.45
N ASN A 482 9.01 61.54 -2.59
CA ASN A 482 8.34 62.65 -1.86
C ASN A 482 7.34 63.67 -2.50
N LYS A 483 6.20 63.76 -1.78
CA LYS A 483 5.44 64.95 -1.33
C LYS A 483 4.70 65.83 -2.35
N LYS A 484 3.40 65.99 -2.07
CA LYS A 484 2.82 67.30 -1.73
C LYS A 484 1.60 67.20 -0.81
N SER A 485 1.35 68.29 -0.08
CA SER A 485 0.23 68.57 0.83
C SER A 485 -1.01 69.09 0.05
N ALA A 486 -2.17 69.45 0.62
CA ALA A 486 -2.57 69.78 2.00
C ALA A 486 -4.13 69.68 2.21
N ASP A 487 -4.62 70.28 3.31
CA ASP A 487 -5.96 70.91 3.52
C ASP A 487 -7.17 70.02 3.95
N ILE A 488 -8.11 70.42 4.86
CA ILE A 488 -8.27 71.61 5.76
C ILE A 488 -9.40 71.39 6.86
N HIS A 489 -9.45 72.22 7.93
CA HIS A 489 -10.53 72.43 8.97
C HIS A 489 -10.88 71.28 9.99
N THR A 490 -10.75 71.38 11.34
CA THR A 490 -11.38 72.17 12.48
C THR A 490 -12.73 71.59 13.00
N GLU A 491 -13.13 71.60 14.30
CA GLU A 491 -12.88 72.50 15.47
C GLU A 491 -12.81 71.79 16.88
N HIS A 492 -12.13 72.43 17.86
CA HIS A 492 -12.39 72.71 19.32
C HIS A 492 -13.40 71.90 20.21
N ASP A 493 -13.32 71.82 21.57
CA ASP A 493 -12.46 72.53 22.57
C ASP A 493 -12.33 71.90 24.01
N ILE A 494 -11.30 72.36 24.77
CA ILE A 494 -11.17 72.50 26.27
C ILE A 494 -10.95 71.26 27.22
N ALA A 495 -10.18 71.49 28.30
CA ALA A 495 -9.68 70.56 29.36
C ALA A 495 -10.00 71.09 30.80
N PRO A 496 -9.28 70.89 31.96
CA PRO A 496 -8.02 70.20 32.35
C PRO A 496 -8.19 69.23 33.59
N GLU A 497 -7.20 68.62 34.31
CA GLU A 497 -6.04 69.15 35.07
C GLU A 497 -4.98 68.12 35.57
N LYS A 498 -3.73 68.62 35.70
CA LYS A 498 -2.67 68.38 36.72
C LYS A 498 -1.74 67.13 36.74
N LEU A 499 -0.47 67.47 36.99
CA LEU A 499 0.80 66.71 37.15
C LEU A 499 1.23 66.75 38.65
N PRO A 500 2.18 65.93 39.17
CA PRO A 500 3.63 66.27 39.08
C PRO A 500 4.71 65.13 39.19
N LEU A 501 5.86 65.30 38.48
CA LEU A 501 7.30 65.11 38.89
C LEU A 501 7.75 63.74 39.54
N HIS A 502 8.94 63.10 39.39
CA HIS A 502 10.27 63.19 38.71
C HIS A 502 11.17 62.03 39.33
N PRO A 503 12.51 61.85 39.11
CA PRO A 503 13.25 61.55 37.86
C PRO A 503 14.42 60.48 37.94
N GLY A 504 14.77 59.84 36.81
CA GLY A 504 16.17 59.68 36.28
C GLY A 504 17.28 58.72 36.82
N HIS A 505 17.71 57.77 35.96
CA HIS A 505 19.12 57.38 35.60
C HIS A 505 20.13 56.76 36.64
N PRO A 506 21.30 56.19 36.23
CA PRO A 506 21.61 55.23 35.13
C PRO A 506 22.69 54.13 35.45
N ASN A 507 23.02 53.26 34.47
CA ASN A 507 24.32 52.53 34.30
C ASN A 507 25.40 53.47 33.66
N PRO A 508 26.70 53.12 33.36
CA PRO A 508 27.46 51.84 33.29
C PRO A 508 28.86 51.97 34.02
N PRO A 509 30.07 51.45 33.61
CA PRO A 509 30.52 50.45 32.61
C PRO A 509 31.65 49.43 33.00
N GLU A 510 31.93 48.52 32.05
CA GLU A 510 33.20 47.86 31.58
C GLU A 510 34.62 48.25 32.10
N PRO A 511 35.72 47.50 31.77
CA PRO A 511 35.92 46.05 31.48
C PRO A 511 37.30 45.47 32.01
N ALA A 512 37.71 44.30 31.46
CA ALA A 512 39.09 43.84 31.12
C ALA A 512 39.73 42.65 31.88
N LEU A 513 40.36 41.76 31.08
CA LEU A 513 41.34 40.70 31.43
C LEU A 513 42.73 41.16 30.94
N PRO A 514 43.86 40.78 31.58
CA PRO A 514 44.52 39.45 31.44
C PRO A 514 45.09 38.93 32.80
N GLY A 515 45.78 37.78 32.93
CA GLY A 515 46.21 36.70 32.02
C GLY A 515 47.56 36.10 32.47
N GLN A 516 47.87 34.85 32.08
CA GLN A 516 49.06 34.04 32.51
C GLN A 516 49.06 33.67 34.03
N GLU A 517 49.73 32.62 34.52
CA GLU A 517 50.65 31.66 33.87
C GLU A 517 50.46 30.21 34.42
N ALA A 518 51.20 29.23 33.87
CA ALA A 518 51.01 27.80 34.12
C ALA A 518 51.93 27.22 35.21
N GLU A 519 51.57 26.07 35.81
CA GLU A 519 52.41 24.85 35.76
C GLU A 519 51.69 23.56 36.25
N LEU A 520 52.43 22.44 36.35
CA LEU A 520 51.92 21.07 36.24
C LEU A 520 51.67 20.30 37.56
N ALA A 521 50.81 19.29 37.41
CA ALA A 521 50.30 18.36 38.42
C ALA A 521 51.32 17.67 39.34
N SER A 522 50.90 17.44 40.60
CA SER A 522 51.16 16.22 41.38
C SER A 522 50.13 16.04 42.49
N ALA A 523 50.06 14.84 43.09
CA ALA A 523 48.87 14.35 43.79
C ALA A 523 48.93 14.35 45.34
N HIS A 524 47.74 14.16 45.93
CA HIS A 524 47.45 13.71 47.30
C HIS A 524 47.52 14.70 48.48
N ILE A 525 46.31 15.11 48.93
CA ILE A 525 45.80 15.12 50.32
C ILE A 525 46.65 15.81 51.41
N ALA A 526 46.18 16.98 51.89
CA ALA A 526 45.69 17.13 53.29
C ALA A 526 45.02 18.50 53.60
N ASN A 527 43.74 18.43 54.03
CA ASN A 527 43.00 19.32 54.95
C ASN A 527 43.35 20.83 55.14
N GLN A 528 42.38 21.67 54.76
CA GLN A 528 41.59 22.55 55.64
C GLN A 528 40.35 23.03 54.84
N SER A 529 39.13 23.28 55.37
CA SER A 529 38.46 23.02 56.65
C SER A 529 37.00 23.49 56.52
N GLY A 530 35.94 22.88 57.07
CA GLY A 530 35.73 21.57 57.72
C GLY A 530 34.32 21.05 57.34
N PHE A 531 34.06 19.75 57.22
CA PHE A 531 33.86 18.77 58.31
C PHE A 531 32.72 19.17 59.28
N ARG A 532 31.70 18.33 59.54
CA ARG A 532 31.41 16.98 59.02
C ARG A 532 29.93 16.62 59.29
N LEU A 533 29.28 15.90 58.37
CA LEU A 533 28.08 15.11 58.67
C LEU A 533 28.44 13.65 58.38
N GLU A 534 28.58 12.83 59.42
CA GLU A 534 29.17 11.50 59.33
C GLU A 534 28.10 10.41 59.48
N LEU A 535 28.16 9.41 58.60
CA LEU A 535 27.30 8.23 58.66
C LEU A 535 27.64 7.41 59.91
N VAL A 536 26.72 7.38 60.88
CA VAL A 536 26.79 6.47 62.04
C VAL A 536 26.06 5.17 61.69
N PRO A 537 26.61 3.97 62.01
CA PRO A 537 25.96 2.70 61.67
C PRO A 537 24.62 2.48 62.36
N ARG A 538 23.72 1.69 61.74
CA ARG A 538 22.53 1.14 62.41
C ARG A 538 22.94 0.14 63.50
N GLN A 539 23.14 0.61 64.74
CA GLN A 539 23.09 -0.24 65.92
C GLN A 539 21.73 -0.12 66.61
N SER A 540 20.92 -1.17 66.45
CA SER A 540 19.93 -1.69 67.41
C SER A 540 19.47 -0.74 68.53
N LEU A 541 18.52 0.15 68.23
CA LEU A 541 17.64 0.70 69.26
C LEU A 541 16.58 -0.36 69.61
N ASN A 542 16.80 -1.07 70.71
CA ASN A 542 15.79 -1.94 71.33
C ASN A 542 14.69 -1.08 71.97
N LEU A 543 13.79 -0.53 71.15
CA LEU A 543 12.42 -0.24 71.56
C LEU A 543 11.60 -1.52 71.38
N GLY A 544 10.68 -1.77 72.32
CA GLY A 544 10.12 -3.10 72.57
C GLY A 544 9.35 -3.71 71.38
N TYR A 545 9.44 -5.05 71.30
CA TYR A 545 8.58 -5.90 70.47
C TYR A 545 7.10 -5.58 70.69
N GLN A 546 6.52 -4.80 69.78
CA GLN A 546 5.07 -4.64 69.55
C GLN A 546 4.83 -3.78 68.31
N GLY A 547 5.51 -2.64 68.20
CA GLY A 547 5.27 -1.66 67.13
C GLY A 547 5.45 -2.18 65.70
N ASP A 548 6.34 -3.15 65.46
CA ASP A 548 6.54 -3.76 64.13
C ASP A 548 5.41 -4.75 63.77
N GLN A 549 4.81 -5.40 64.79
CA GLN A 549 3.59 -6.20 64.60
C GLN A 549 2.38 -5.29 64.39
N ASP A 550 2.22 -4.23 65.18
CA ASP A 550 1.16 -3.24 64.96
C ASP A 550 1.29 -2.58 63.58
N LEU A 551 2.50 -2.31 63.09
CA LEU A 551 2.70 -1.75 61.74
C LEU A 551 2.37 -2.78 60.65
N GLN A 552 2.77 -4.05 60.79
CA GLN A 552 2.33 -5.11 59.88
C GLN A 552 0.81 -5.35 59.94
N GLN A 553 0.18 -5.15 61.11
CA GLN A 553 -1.25 -5.34 61.33
C GLN A 553 -2.10 -4.12 60.89
N LEU A 554 -1.50 -2.94 60.80
CA LEU A 554 -2.02 -1.78 60.06
C LEU A 554 -1.76 -1.86 58.55
N LEU A 555 -0.68 -2.51 58.11
CA LEU A 555 -0.45 -2.81 56.68
C LEU A 555 -1.31 -3.99 56.19
N SER A 556 -1.75 -4.88 57.08
CA SER A 556 -2.80 -5.87 56.80
C SER A 556 -4.21 -5.26 56.78
N THR A 557 -4.34 -3.97 56.43
CA THR A 557 -5.64 -3.30 56.21
C THR A 557 -6.27 -3.76 54.89
N MET A 558 -6.81 -4.97 54.95
CA MET A 558 -7.61 -5.63 53.92
C MET A 558 -6.89 -5.88 52.59
N SER A 559 -5.93 -6.81 52.67
CA SER A 559 -5.60 -7.72 51.55
C SER A 559 -6.87 -8.19 50.84
N THR A 560 -6.79 -8.37 49.51
CA THR A 560 -7.91 -8.81 48.67
C THR A 560 -7.58 -10.14 48.00
N LEU A 561 -8.48 -11.11 48.16
CA LEU A 561 -8.47 -12.40 47.48
C LEU A 561 -9.37 -12.34 46.23
N PHE A 562 -8.75 -12.38 45.06
CA PHE A 562 -9.42 -12.54 43.79
C PHE A 562 -9.55 -14.03 43.48
N TYR A 563 -10.77 -14.54 43.32
CA TYR A 563 -11.05 -15.97 43.20
C TYR A 563 -12.11 -16.24 42.14
N ASN A 564 -12.29 -17.52 41.76
CA ASN A 564 -13.24 -17.95 40.73
C ASN A 564 -12.99 -17.23 39.40
N GLY A 565 -11.74 -17.23 38.95
CA GLY A 565 -11.30 -16.60 37.71
C GLY A 565 -10.18 -17.41 37.05
N ARG A 566 -9.92 -17.14 35.78
CA ARG A 566 -8.85 -17.78 35.01
C ARG A 566 -7.70 -16.81 34.85
N PHE A 567 -6.80 -16.77 35.83
CA PHE A 567 -5.69 -15.82 35.91
C PHE A 567 -4.54 -16.29 35.01
N PHE A 568 -4.31 -15.57 33.92
CA PHE A 568 -3.33 -15.95 32.90
C PHE A 568 -1.91 -15.99 33.46
N GLN A 569 -1.16 -17.03 33.07
CA GLN A 569 0.24 -17.26 33.40
C GLN A 569 0.99 -17.62 32.11
N SER A 570 2.17 -17.04 31.91
CA SER A 570 3.12 -17.44 30.87
C SER A 570 4.53 -16.98 31.22
N GLY A 571 5.52 -17.46 30.45
CA GLY A 571 6.80 -16.81 30.29
C GLY A 571 6.74 -15.58 29.37
N ALA A 572 7.91 -15.01 29.06
CA ALA A 572 8.04 -13.66 28.49
C ALA A 572 7.72 -13.55 26.99
N ARG A 573 7.65 -14.69 26.29
CA ARG A 573 7.26 -14.82 24.88
C ARG A 573 6.01 -15.69 24.74
N GLY A 574 5.23 -15.85 25.81
CA GLY A 574 4.02 -16.68 25.84
C GLY A 574 4.26 -18.17 26.13
N GLU A 575 5.51 -18.58 26.38
CA GLU A 575 5.88 -19.97 26.66
C GLU A 575 5.26 -20.49 27.97
N ASN A 576 5.05 -21.80 28.06
CA ASN A 576 4.46 -22.47 29.24
C ASN A 576 3.11 -21.86 29.70
N GLN A 577 2.27 -21.41 28.76
CA GLN A 577 0.98 -20.78 29.08
C GLN A 577 0.07 -21.66 29.95
N GLY A 578 -0.64 -21.02 30.88
CA GLY A 578 -1.60 -21.67 31.78
C GLY A 578 -2.52 -20.67 32.47
N PHE A 579 -3.34 -21.17 33.40
CA PHE A 579 -4.23 -20.36 34.22
C PHE A 579 -4.17 -20.80 35.68
N ALA A 580 -3.96 -19.85 36.58
CA ALA A 580 -4.24 -20.02 38.01
C ALA A 580 -5.73 -19.73 38.31
N GLU A 581 -6.21 -20.17 39.47
CA GLU A 581 -7.62 -20.09 39.88
C GLU A 581 -7.90 -18.94 40.85
N CYS A 582 -6.86 -18.45 41.52
CA CYS A 582 -6.92 -17.32 42.45
C CYS A 582 -5.61 -16.52 42.53
N VAL A 583 -5.73 -15.27 42.95
CA VAL A 583 -4.64 -14.34 43.24
C VAL A 583 -4.93 -13.64 44.57
N LEU A 584 -3.96 -13.60 45.47
CA LEU A 584 -4.00 -12.82 46.71
C LEU A 584 -3.11 -11.58 46.56
N ALA A 585 -3.63 -10.42 46.94
CA ALA A 585 -2.86 -9.18 47.00
C ALA A 585 -2.99 -8.48 48.36
N ASP A 586 -1.95 -7.77 48.79
CA ASP A 586 -1.95 -6.96 50.01
C ASP A 586 -2.71 -5.63 49.88
N GLY A 587 -2.78 -4.84 50.97
CA GLY A 587 -3.43 -3.52 50.98
C GLY A 587 -2.71 -2.42 50.17
N ALA A 588 -1.44 -2.65 49.78
CA ALA A 588 -0.69 -1.77 48.87
C ALA A 588 -0.92 -2.14 47.39
N GLY A 589 -1.50 -3.31 47.12
CA GLY A 589 -1.70 -3.82 45.77
C GLY A 589 -0.51 -4.62 45.25
N THR A 590 0.28 -5.26 46.11
CA THR A 590 1.32 -6.24 45.75
C THR A 590 0.72 -7.64 45.79
N ILE A 591 0.98 -8.46 44.77
CA ILE A 591 0.59 -9.87 44.74
C ILE A 591 1.44 -10.65 45.72
N THR A 592 0.80 -11.38 46.64
CA THR A 592 1.46 -12.20 47.67
C THR A 592 1.30 -13.71 47.43
N HIS A 593 0.27 -14.13 46.68
CA HIS A 593 0.10 -15.53 46.24
C HIS A 593 -0.61 -15.61 44.88
N VAL A 594 -0.28 -16.63 44.10
CA VAL A 594 -0.94 -16.99 42.83
C VAL A 594 -1.02 -18.53 42.79
N GLY A 595 -2.21 -19.09 42.60
CA GLY A 595 -2.37 -20.55 42.66
C GLY A 595 -3.81 -21.06 42.71
N SER A 596 -4.03 -22.11 43.49
CA SER A 596 -5.30 -22.85 43.64
C SER A 596 -6.01 -22.50 44.96
N PRO A 597 -7.35 -22.57 45.06
CA PRO A 597 -8.06 -22.24 46.30
C PRO A 597 -7.77 -23.20 47.47
N SER A 598 -7.11 -24.33 47.20
CA SER A 598 -6.64 -25.29 48.22
C SER A 598 -5.28 -24.94 48.83
N ASP A 599 -4.59 -23.91 48.35
CA ASP A 599 -3.26 -23.55 48.84
C ASP A 599 -3.33 -22.99 50.29
N PRO A 600 -2.39 -23.35 51.18
CA PRO A 600 -2.44 -22.95 52.60
C PRO A 600 -2.57 -21.43 52.82
N GLN A 601 -1.88 -20.64 52.00
CA GLN A 601 -1.92 -19.17 52.02
C GLN A 601 -3.34 -18.62 51.81
N ILE A 602 -4.17 -19.31 51.02
CA ILE A 602 -5.56 -18.94 50.77
C ILE A 602 -6.42 -19.27 51.99
N ALA A 603 -6.27 -20.46 52.56
CA ALA A 603 -6.97 -20.85 53.78
C ALA A 603 -6.62 -19.96 54.99
N GLU A 604 -5.35 -19.56 55.11
CA GLU A 604 -4.87 -18.60 56.11
C GLU A 604 -5.48 -17.20 55.90
N ALA A 605 -5.52 -16.70 54.66
CA ALA A 605 -6.14 -15.43 54.33
C ALA A 605 -7.67 -15.44 54.58
N GLU A 606 -8.36 -16.52 54.23
CA GLU A 606 -9.80 -16.67 54.53
C GLU A 606 -10.07 -16.74 56.05
N ALA A 607 -9.24 -17.46 56.81
CA ALA A 607 -9.33 -17.49 58.27
C ALA A 607 -9.05 -16.12 58.92
N ALA A 608 -8.20 -15.29 58.28
CA ALA A 608 -7.93 -13.91 58.68
C ALA A 608 -9.02 -12.91 58.24
N GLY A 609 -10.06 -13.34 57.52
CA GLY A 609 -11.16 -12.48 57.07
C GLY A 609 -10.82 -11.59 55.87
N VAL A 610 -9.96 -12.07 54.96
CA VAL A 610 -9.59 -11.38 53.72
C VAL A 610 -10.81 -10.86 52.94
N LYS A 611 -10.69 -9.69 52.32
CA LYS A 611 -11.72 -9.18 51.41
C LYS A 611 -11.77 -10.07 50.17
N LYS A 612 -12.89 -10.75 49.93
CA LYS A 612 -13.06 -11.60 48.74
C LYS A 612 -13.67 -10.84 47.57
N GLN A 613 -13.18 -11.10 46.35
CA GLN A 613 -13.69 -10.55 45.10
C GLN A 613 -13.81 -11.67 44.06
N ASP A 614 -15.05 -11.93 43.62
CA ASP A 614 -15.39 -12.93 42.62
C ASP A 614 -15.06 -12.43 41.21
N MET A 615 -14.41 -13.25 40.39
CA MET A 615 -14.12 -12.99 38.96
C MET A 615 -15.12 -13.67 38.01
N LYS A 616 -16.13 -14.39 38.51
CA LYS A 616 -17.26 -14.99 37.76
C LYS A 616 -16.86 -15.97 36.64
N GLY A 617 -15.67 -16.55 36.70
CA GLY A 617 -15.11 -17.46 35.70
C GLY A 617 -14.48 -16.77 34.48
N HIS A 618 -14.48 -15.44 34.42
CA HIS A 618 -13.85 -14.67 33.34
C HIS A 618 -12.33 -14.89 33.31
N VAL A 619 -11.71 -14.57 32.15
CA VAL A 619 -10.26 -14.56 32.00
C VAL A 619 -9.69 -13.30 32.66
N VAL A 620 -8.60 -13.43 33.40
CA VAL A 620 -7.91 -12.30 34.03
C VAL A 620 -6.51 -12.21 33.44
N LEU A 621 -6.25 -11.15 32.70
CA LEU A 621 -4.96 -10.89 32.05
C LEU A 621 -4.17 -9.86 32.88
N PRO A 622 -2.83 -9.91 32.89
CA PRO A 622 -2.03 -8.80 33.42
C PRO A 622 -2.46 -7.49 32.76
N GLY A 623 -2.43 -6.38 33.50
CA GLY A 623 -2.91 -5.10 33.02
C GLY A 623 -2.13 -4.67 31.77
N PHE A 624 -2.83 -4.32 30.70
CA PHE A 624 -2.17 -3.99 29.44
C PHE A 624 -1.28 -2.76 29.63
N ILE A 625 -0.15 -2.74 28.91
CA ILE A 625 0.69 -1.55 28.81
C ILE A 625 0.80 -1.20 27.34
N ASP A 626 0.33 -0.02 26.96
CA ASP A 626 0.44 0.40 25.57
C ASP A 626 1.90 0.71 25.27
N GLY A 627 2.52 -0.10 24.42
CA GLY A 627 3.93 -0.02 24.11
C GLY A 627 4.32 1.25 23.38
N HIS A 628 3.39 1.94 22.70
CA HIS A 628 3.65 3.13 21.90
C HIS A 628 2.33 3.87 21.62
N MET A 629 2.16 5.08 22.15
CA MET A 629 0.98 5.91 21.90
C MET A 629 1.26 7.41 22.11
N HIS A 630 0.27 8.25 21.79
CA HIS A 630 0.33 9.71 21.88
C HIS A 630 -0.85 10.28 22.70
N LEU A 631 -0.65 10.51 23.99
CA LEU A 631 -1.65 10.75 25.04
C LEU A 631 -2.50 12.00 24.80
N LEU A 632 -1.87 13.15 24.57
CA LEU A 632 -2.60 14.40 24.35
C LEU A 632 -3.37 14.36 23.03
N MET A 633 -2.75 13.84 21.97
CA MET A 633 -3.37 13.68 20.65
C MET A 633 -4.56 12.70 20.70
N MET A 634 -4.43 11.60 21.43
CA MET A 634 -5.49 10.64 21.68
C MET A 634 -6.66 11.28 22.45
N GLY A 635 -6.35 12.02 23.52
CA GLY A 635 -7.34 12.77 24.28
C GLY A 635 -8.10 13.79 23.44
N GLN A 636 -7.40 14.52 22.56
CA GLN A 636 -8.00 15.45 21.62
C GLN A 636 -8.84 14.71 20.57
N SER A 637 -8.37 13.57 20.04
CA SER A 637 -9.07 12.74 19.05
C SER A 637 -10.39 12.16 19.58
N LEU A 638 -10.49 11.85 20.88
CA LEU A 638 -11.74 11.47 21.53
C LEU A 638 -12.79 12.60 21.56
N GLN A 639 -12.37 13.86 21.44
CA GLN A 639 -13.24 15.04 21.47
C GLN A 639 -13.65 15.53 20.06
N LYS A 640 -13.09 14.96 18.99
CA LYS A 640 -13.40 15.32 17.59
C LYS A 640 -14.72 14.72 17.12
N CYS A 641 -15.38 15.39 16.18
CA CYS A 641 -16.48 14.81 15.41
C CYS A 641 -15.95 13.61 14.61
N ASP A 642 -16.53 12.43 14.86
CA ASP A 642 -16.10 11.18 14.24
C ASP A 642 -16.83 10.94 12.92
N LEU A 643 -16.08 10.82 11.82
CA LEU A 643 -16.61 10.61 10.47
C LEU A 643 -16.45 9.17 9.97
N ASP A 644 -15.96 8.23 10.80
CA ASP A 644 -15.71 6.83 10.37
C ASP A 644 -16.95 6.08 9.86
N LEU A 645 -18.16 6.58 10.16
CA LEU A 645 -19.45 6.05 9.69
C LEU A 645 -20.04 6.80 8.48
N CYS A 646 -19.40 7.88 8.02
CA CYS A 646 -19.83 8.62 6.84
C CYS A 646 -19.40 7.88 5.57
N SER A 647 -20.28 7.80 4.55
CA SER A 647 -19.93 7.18 3.26
C SER A 647 -19.78 8.19 2.12
N ASN A 648 -20.15 9.46 2.35
CA ASN A 648 -20.21 10.51 1.34
C ASN A 648 -20.19 11.92 1.99
N LEU A 649 -20.07 12.95 1.16
CA LEU A 649 -20.07 14.36 1.55
C LEU A 649 -21.34 14.81 2.30
N GLU A 650 -22.52 14.27 1.99
CA GLU A 650 -23.77 14.65 2.66
C GLU A 650 -23.82 14.14 4.11
N ASP A 651 -23.32 12.92 4.35
CA ASP A 651 -23.14 12.37 5.69
C ASP A 651 -22.16 13.20 6.53
N ILE A 652 -21.02 13.60 5.94
CA ILE A 652 -20.03 14.47 6.60
C ILE A 652 -20.65 15.81 6.96
N ARG A 653 -21.31 16.48 6.00
CA ARG A 653 -21.96 17.78 6.19
C ARG A 653 -23.07 17.73 7.25
N ARG A 654 -23.78 16.60 7.36
CA ARG A 654 -24.78 16.35 8.42
C ARG A 654 -24.11 16.16 9.78
N ALA A 655 -23.12 15.27 9.88
CA ALA A 655 -22.41 14.98 11.13
C ALA A 655 -21.76 16.24 11.73
N ILE A 656 -21.12 17.07 10.90
CA ILE A 656 -20.52 18.34 11.31
C ILE A 656 -21.59 19.32 11.82
N LYS A 657 -22.71 19.51 11.10
CA LYS A 657 -23.81 20.39 11.55
C LYS A 657 -24.43 19.92 12.87
N GLU A 658 -24.64 18.62 13.06
CA GLU A 658 -25.15 18.06 14.32
C GLU A 658 -24.15 18.17 15.47
N PHE A 659 -22.84 18.02 15.22
CA PHE A 659 -21.79 18.18 16.22
C PHE A 659 -21.64 19.66 16.62
N ALA A 660 -21.66 20.56 15.65
CA ALA A 660 -21.56 22.01 15.86
C ALA A 660 -22.74 22.56 16.70
N ALA A 661 -23.95 22.06 16.44
CA ALA A 661 -25.16 22.39 17.21
C ALA A 661 -25.14 21.81 18.64
N ARG A 662 -24.57 20.61 18.83
CA ARG A 662 -24.39 19.98 20.16
C ARG A 662 -23.30 20.66 21.00
N ASN A 663 -22.32 21.29 20.37
CA ASN A 663 -21.18 21.93 21.03
C ASN A 663 -21.13 23.45 20.77
N PRO A 664 -22.14 24.25 21.21
CA PRO A 664 -22.22 25.68 20.90
C PRO A 664 -21.12 26.53 21.57
N SER A 665 -20.47 26.01 22.62
CA SER A 665 -19.36 26.66 23.32
C SER A 665 -17.97 26.34 22.73
N ALA A 666 -17.87 25.36 21.82
CA ALA A 666 -16.60 25.01 21.19
C ALA A 666 -16.15 26.12 20.24
N LYS A 667 -14.91 26.60 20.39
CA LYS A 667 -14.34 27.69 19.57
C LYS A 667 -14.10 27.27 18.11
N ARG A 668 -13.91 25.97 17.88
CA ARG A 668 -13.56 25.33 16.61
C ARG A 668 -14.32 24.03 16.49
N ILE A 669 -14.58 23.58 15.26
CA ILE A 669 -15.15 22.27 14.99
C ILE A 669 -14.03 21.38 14.45
N LEU A 670 -13.55 20.46 15.29
CA LEU A 670 -12.51 19.52 14.94
C LEU A 670 -13.16 18.17 14.58
N CYS A 671 -12.75 17.57 13.48
CA CYS A 671 -13.30 16.31 12.96
C CYS A 671 -12.15 15.36 12.57
N LYS A 672 -12.43 14.07 12.42
CA LYS A 672 -11.45 13.03 12.07
C LYS A 672 -12.07 11.92 11.22
N GLY A 673 -11.23 11.12 10.56
CA GLY A 673 -11.66 9.89 9.88
C GLY A 673 -12.15 10.08 8.45
N TRP A 674 -12.02 11.29 7.88
CA TRP A 674 -12.35 11.55 6.48
C TRP A 674 -11.45 10.75 5.53
N MET A 675 -12.02 10.21 4.46
CA MET A 675 -11.26 9.61 3.36
C MET A 675 -11.58 10.35 2.07
N HIS A 676 -10.58 10.55 1.20
CA HIS A 676 -10.77 11.16 -0.12
C HIS A 676 -11.90 10.50 -0.95
N SER A 677 -12.13 9.20 -0.78
CA SER A 677 -13.24 8.47 -1.41
C SER A 677 -14.64 8.89 -0.96
N MET A 678 -14.80 9.52 0.22
CA MET A 678 -16.08 10.06 0.69
C MET A 678 -16.46 11.37 -0.02
N THR A 679 -15.54 11.98 -0.77
CA THR A 679 -15.72 13.31 -1.38
C THR A 679 -15.24 13.35 -2.83
N ASP A 680 -15.20 12.20 -3.52
CA ASP A 680 -14.73 12.04 -4.90
C ASP A 680 -13.34 12.68 -5.16
N GLY A 681 -12.46 12.61 -4.16
CA GLY A 681 -11.12 13.20 -4.17
C GLY A 681 -11.05 14.70 -3.81
N GLN A 682 -12.18 15.39 -3.66
CA GLN A 682 -12.23 16.85 -3.47
C GLN A 682 -12.27 17.24 -1.99
N ALA A 683 -11.65 18.38 -1.65
CA ALA A 683 -11.50 18.89 -0.29
C ALA A 683 -11.43 20.43 -0.28
N LEU A 684 -12.44 21.09 -0.85
CA LEU A 684 -12.49 22.56 -0.96
C LEU A 684 -13.13 23.18 0.28
N ALA A 685 -12.64 24.35 0.72
CA ALA A 685 -13.22 25.10 1.84
C ALA A 685 -14.70 25.43 1.59
N SER A 686 -15.04 25.80 0.36
CA SER A 686 -16.41 26.09 -0.09
C SER A 686 -17.39 24.91 0.01
N MET A 687 -16.89 23.67 0.15
CA MET A 687 -17.72 22.48 0.40
C MET A 687 -18.14 22.35 1.88
N ILE A 688 -17.61 23.20 2.78
CA ILE A 688 -17.93 23.23 4.23
C ILE A 688 -18.15 24.64 4.83
N ASP A 689 -17.88 25.72 4.09
CA ASP A 689 -18.08 27.10 4.58
C ASP A 689 -19.52 27.46 4.99
N ASP A 690 -20.55 26.81 4.43
CA ASP A 690 -21.96 27.02 4.84
C ASP A 690 -22.39 26.23 6.09
N LEU A 691 -21.48 25.46 6.71
CA LEU A 691 -21.84 24.59 7.82
C LEU A 691 -21.96 25.32 9.14
N ASP A 692 -20.96 26.12 9.49
CA ASP A 692 -20.84 26.89 10.72
C ASP A 692 -19.81 28.03 10.51
N PRO A 693 -20.01 29.25 11.05
CA PRO A 693 -19.06 30.36 10.91
C PRO A 693 -17.74 30.17 11.68
N ARG A 694 -17.62 29.15 12.54
CA ARG A 694 -16.37 28.83 13.25
C ARG A 694 -15.34 28.18 12.32
N PRO A 695 -14.05 28.23 12.68
CA PRO A 695 -13.01 27.39 12.09
C PRO A 695 -13.37 25.90 12.16
N ILE A 696 -13.41 25.23 11.00
CA ILE A 696 -13.63 23.79 10.85
C ILE A 696 -12.32 23.16 10.34
N PHE A 697 -11.87 22.11 11.03
CA PHE A 697 -10.69 21.31 10.67
C PHE A 697 -11.11 19.84 10.63
N ILE A 698 -10.79 19.12 9.55
CA ILE A 698 -11.18 17.73 9.32
C ILE A 698 -9.92 16.92 9.02
N ASP A 699 -9.46 16.13 9.98
CA ASP A 699 -8.33 15.21 9.73
C ASP A 699 -8.78 14.06 8.84
N SER A 700 -7.93 13.73 7.87
CA SER A 700 -7.97 12.46 7.12
C SER A 700 -7.81 11.24 8.04
N LYS A 701 -8.22 10.07 7.56
CA LYS A 701 -8.18 8.80 8.29
C LYS A 701 -6.77 8.25 8.47
N ASP A 702 -5.86 8.63 7.58
CA ASP A 702 -4.41 8.36 7.64
C ASP A 702 -3.63 9.45 8.39
N LEU A 703 -4.26 10.59 8.71
CA LEU A 703 -3.67 11.79 9.31
C LEU A 703 -2.64 12.53 8.42
N HIS A 704 -2.46 12.15 7.15
CA HIS A 704 -1.54 12.81 6.21
C HIS A 704 -2.13 14.07 5.54
N SER A 705 -3.43 14.32 5.68
CA SER A 705 -4.09 15.53 5.19
C SER A 705 -5.10 16.11 6.18
N VAL A 706 -5.29 17.43 6.15
CA VAL A 706 -6.37 18.13 6.87
C VAL A 706 -7.14 19.02 5.90
N TRP A 707 -8.46 18.87 5.90
CA TRP A 707 -9.39 19.69 5.14
C TRP A 707 -10.01 20.76 6.04
N CYS A 708 -9.85 22.02 5.66
CA CYS A 708 -10.18 23.22 6.41
C CYS A 708 -11.24 24.06 5.69
N ASN A 709 -12.10 24.74 6.45
CA ASN A 709 -12.94 25.81 5.91
C ASN A 709 -12.17 27.14 5.82
N THR A 710 -12.74 28.15 5.17
CA THR A 710 -12.10 29.46 4.94
C THR A 710 -11.77 30.16 6.27
N ALA A 711 -12.60 29.97 7.30
CA ALA A 711 -12.34 30.48 8.64
C ALA A 711 -11.10 29.83 9.29
N ALA A 712 -10.88 28.53 9.12
CA ALA A 712 -9.68 27.83 9.60
C ALA A 712 -8.41 28.22 8.83
N LEU A 713 -8.49 28.38 7.50
CA LEU A 713 -7.37 28.89 6.69
C LEU A 713 -6.96 30.32 7.11
N ALA A 714 -7.94 31.18 7.39
CA ALA A 714 -7.71 32.53 7.89
C ALA A 714 -7.15 32.54 9.33
N GLU A 715 -7.59 31.62 10.20
CA GLU A 715 -7.09 31.51 11.57
C GLU A 715 -5.61 31.11 11.64
N MET A 716 -5.17 30.20 10.76
CA MET A 716 -3.76 29.79 10.65
C MET A 716 -2.90 30.81 9.87
N GLY A 717 -3.49 31.74 9.14
CA GLY A 717 -2.77 32.69 8.28
C GLY A 717 -2.06 32.06 7.07
N VAL A 718 -2.43 30.83 6.66
CA VAL A 718 -1.70 30.04 5.64
C VAL A 718 -1.82 30.57 4.22
N GLN A 719 -2.67 31.55 3.97
CA GLN A 719 -2.97 32.04 2.61
C GLN A 719 -1.72 32.51 1.86
N ASP A 720 -0.84 33.30 2.47
CA ASP A 720 0.40 33.79 1.85
C ASP A 720 1.64 32.93 2.18
N MET A 721 1.48 31.81 2.91
CA MET A 721 2.62 30.97 3.31
C MET A 721 3.14 30.13 2.13
N PRO A 722 4.48 30.01 1.96
CA PRO A 722 5.04 29.03 1.02
C PRO A 722 4.73 27.60 1.50
N ASN A 723 4.69 26.67 0.56
CA ASN A 723 4.64 25.24 0.89
C ASN A 723 5.88 24.86 1.73
N PRO A 724 5.73 24.12 2.84
CA PRO A 724 6.87 23.59 3.59
C PRO A 724 7.59 22.50 2.77
N GLU A 725 8.86 22.26 3.09
CA GLU A 725 9.60 21.16 2.49
C GLU A 725 8.94 19.82 2.86
N GLY A 726 8.66 18.99 1.85
CA GLY A 726 7.89 17.75 2.03
C GLY A 726 6.40 17.93 2.30
N GLY A 727 5.77 19.07 1.97
CA GLY A 727 4.33 19.24 2.11
C GLY A 727 3.69 20.30 1.22
N GLU A 728 2.36 20.33 1.19
CA GLU A 728 1.60 21.21 0.30
C GLU A 728 0.43 21.91 1.01
N ILE A 729 0.34 23.22 0.82
CA ILE A 729 -0.88 24.00 1.01
C ILE A 729 -1.55 24.04 -0.36
N HIS A 730 -2.59 23.24 -0.58
CA HIS A 730 -3.22 23.13 -1.90
C HIS A 730 -3.86 24.45 -2.29
N ARG A 731 -3.74 24.85 -3.57
CA ARG A 731 -4.17 26.17 -4.04
C ARG A 731 -5.12 26.08 -5.23
N ALA A 732 -6.12 26.96 -5.25
CA ALA A 732 -7.03 27.13 -6.37
C ALA A 732 -6.36 27.91 -7.51
N ALA A 733 -7.00 27.98 -8.67
CA ALA A 733 -6.45 28.61 -9.88
C ALA A 733 -6.21 30.14 -9.77
N ASN A 734 -6.68 30.78 -8.70
CA ASN A 734 -6.39 32.18 -8.35
C ASN A 734 -5.18 32.34 -7.40
N GLY A 735 -4.60 31.24 -6.91
CA GLY A 735 -3.47 31.21 -5.99
C GLY A 735 -3.83 31.10 -4.50
N GLU A 736 -5.10 31.28 -4.13
CA GLU A 736 -5.58 31.16 -2.74
C GLU A 736 -5.58 29.69 -2.28
N ALA A 737 -5.34 29.44 -1.00
CA ALA A 737 -5.40 28.11 -0.41
C ALA A 737 -6.84 27.55 -0.52
N SER A 738 -6.98 26.36 -1.11
CA SER A 738 -8.25 25.83 -1.60
C SER A 738 -9.12 25.19 -0.52
N GLY A 739 -8.51 24.75 0.59
CA GLY A 739 -9.14 23.99 1.66
C GLY A 739 -8.28 22.85 2.19
N LEU A 740 -7.41 22.27 1.36
CA LEU A 740 -6.60 21.09 1.73
C LEU A 740 -5.16 21.47 2.10
N LEU A 741 -4.64 20.85 3.17
CA LEU A 741 -3.22 20.85 3.53
C LEU A 741 -2.75 19.40 3.66
N SER A 742 -1.57 19.07 3.15
CA SER A 742 -1.06 17.69 3.07
C SER A 742 0.41 17.54 3.50
N GLU A 743 0.76 16.33 3.94
CA GLU A 743 2.09 15.90 4.36
C GLU A 743 2.71 16.85 5.41
N ALA A 744 3.92 17.37 5.18
CA ALA A 744 4.58 18.25 6.16
C ALA A 744 3.76 19.51 6.51
N ALA A 745 2.81 19.96 5.69
CA ALA A 745 1.93 21.08 6.05
C ALA A 745 1.01 20.75 7.23
N VAL A 746 0.58 19.49 7.37
CA VAL A 746 -0.20 19.03 8.53
C VAL A 746 0.66 19.04 9.79
N VAL A 747 1.85 18.44 9.72
CA VAL A 747 2.73 18.21 10.88
C VAL A 747 3.45 19.49 11.33
N THR A 748 3.76 20.42 10.42
CA THR A 748 4.53 21.65 10.73
C THR A 748 3.68 22.91 10.88
N LEU A 749 2.46 22.96 10.33
CA LEU A 749 1.56 24.11 10.43
C LEU A 749 0.29 23.78 11.22
N VAL A 750 -0.48 22.78 10.79
CA VAL A 750 -1.82 22.52 11.36
C VAL A 750 -1.76 22.01 12.81
N TRP A 751 -1.00 20.95 13.09
CA TRP A 751 -0.92 20.42 14.47
C TRP A 751 -0.26 21.40 15.45
N PRO A 752 0.85 22.10 15.12
CA PRO A 752 1.42 23.11 16.00
C PRO A 752 0.47 24.28 16.24
N HIS A 753 -0.30 24.71 15.24
CA HIS A 753 -1.36 25.71 15.41
C HIS A 753 -2.41 25.21 16.40
N ILE A 754 -3.03 24.05 16.15
CA ILE A 754 -4.07 23.46 17.02
C ILE A 754 -3.58 23.26 18.46
N ALA A 755 -2.35 22.80 18.65
CA ALA A 755 -1.74 22.65 19.99
C ALA A 755 -1.54 24.02 20.68
N THR A 756 -1.06 25.02 19.96
CA THR A 756 -0.85 26.40 20.46
C THR A 756 -2.16 27.05 20.90
N VAL A 757 -3.23 26.88 20.11
CA VAL A 757 -4.52 27.56 20.34
C VAL A 757 -5.49 26.78 21.25
N ALA A 758 -5.12 25.58 21.70
CA ALA A 758 -5.82 24.82 22.74
C ALA A 758 -5.41 25.31 24.13
N SER A 759 -6.38 25.74 24.94
CA SER A 759 -6.12 26.20 26.31
C SER A 759 -5.75 25.05 27.26
N MET A 760 -5.14 25.40 28.40
CA MET A 760 -4.72 24.40 29.39
C MET A 760 -5.87 23.49 29.83
N GLU A 761 -7.06 24.02 30.13
CA GLU A 761 -8.21 23.18 30.54
C GLU A 761 -8.70 22.24 29.43
N GLU A 762 -8.61 22.64 28.15
CA GLU A 762 -8.88 21.76 27.01
C GLU A 762 -7.85 20.61 26.94
N ARG A 763 -6.55 20.90 27.16
CA ARG A 763 -5.48 19.88 27.22
C ARG A 763 -5.64 18.93 28.42
N LEU A 764 -5.99 19.45 29.59
CA LEU A 764 -6.24 18.67 30.80
C LEU A 764 -7.44 17.73 30.64
N SER A 765 -8.55 18.24 30.08
CA SER A 765 -9.74 17.46 29.76
C SER A 765 -9.44 16.35 28.74
N ALA A 766 -8.64 16.66 27.71
CA ALA A 766 -8.18 15.68 26.73
C ALA A 766 -7.38 14.54 27.39
N ILE A 767 -6.32 14.86 28.14
CA ILE A 767 -5.50 13.84 28.82
C ILE A 767 -6.35 12.98 29.76
N LYS A 768 -7.27 13.59 30.52
CA LYS A 768 -8.20 12.86 31.38
C LYS A 768 -9.08 11.87 30.61
N GLY A 769 -9.73 12.32 29.53
CA GLY A 769 -10.56 11.47 28.67
C GLY A 769 -9.78 10.32 28.03
N ALA A 770 -8.51 10.55 27.67
CA ALA A 770 -7.62 9.47 27.21
C ALA A 770 -7.40 8.43 28.30
N VAL A 771 -7.02 8.85 29.52
CA VAL A 771 -6.82 7.93 30.66
C VAL A 771 -8.10 7.13 30.97
N GLU A 772 -9.27 7.77 30.95
CA GLU A 772 -10.56 7.11 31.14
C GLU A 772 -10.84 6.05 30.04
N ALA A 773 -10.57 6.35 28.77
CA ALA A 773 -10.72 5.40 27.66
C ALA A 773 -9.73 4.22 27.74
N TYR A 774 -8.45 4.48 28.02
CA TYR A 774 -7.43 3.43 28.21
C TYR A 774 -7.78 2.50 29.38
N ASN A 775 -8.23 3.06 30.50
CA ASN A 775 -8.71 2.27 31.64
C ASN A 775 -9.93 1.42 31.27
N ALA A 776 -10.88 1.95 30.47
CA ALA A 776 -12.08 1.22 30.08
C ALA A 776 -11.79 -0.04 29.24
N VAL A 777 -10.69 -0.07 28.49
CA VAL A 777 -10.30 -1.22 27.65
C VAL A 777 -9.20 -2.11 28.23
N GLY A 778 -8.77 -1.86 29.48
CA GLY A 778 -7.93 -2.78 30.27
C GLY A 778 -6.47 -2.36 30.49
N TYR A 779 -6.08 -1.13 30.13
CA TYR A 779 -4.71 -0.66 30.34
C TYR A 779 -4.45 -0.18 31.77
N THR A 780 -3.20 -0.36 32.20
CA THR A 780 -2.66 0.07 33.51
C THR A 780 -1.31 0.81 33.41
N GLY A 781 -0.76 0.90 32.20
CA GLY A 781 0.41 1.70 31.88
C GLY A 781 0.40 2.13 30.41
N LEU A 782 1.13 3.20 30.11
CA LEU A 782 1.26 3.79 28.79
C LEU A 782 2.72 4.18 28.56
N VAL A 783 3.26 3.93 27.36
CA VAL A 783 4.53 4.49 26.91
C VAL A 783 4.24 5.61 25.92
N GLU A 784 4.35 6.84 26.42
CA GLU A 784 4.15 8.06 25.65
C GLU A 784 5.34 8.33 24.76
N MET A 785 5.08 8.39 23.45
CA MET A 785 6.07 8.72 22.45
C MET A 785 5.95 10.18 22.02
N ALA A 786 7.09 10.75 21.62
CA ALA A 786 7.18 12.09 21.05
C ALA A 786 6.65 13.21 21.98
N MET A 787 6.86 13.08 23.30
CA MET A 787 6.45 14.10 24.28
C MET A 787 7.11 15.46 24.01
N ASP A 788 6.33 16.53 24.12
CA ASP A 788 6.77 17.93 24.06
C ASP A 788 6.45 18.70 25.34
N GLU A 789 6.87 19.97 25.40
CA GLU A 789 6.67 20.84 26.56
C GLU A 789 5.20 21.12 26.89
N HIS A 790 4.31 21.19 25.89
CA HIS A 790 2.89 21.51 26.08
C HIS A 790 2.09 20.31 26.59
N ALA A 791 2.40 19.12 26.10
CA ALA A 791 1.84 17.87 26.62
C ALA A 791 2.40 17.56 28.02
N TRP A 792 3.68 17.83 28.26
CA TRP A 792 4.31 17.63 29.57
C TRP A 792 3.77 18.58 30.64
N GLU A 793 3.66 19.88 30.33
CA GLU A 793 3.05 20.87 31.22
C GLU A 793 1.62 20.48 31.60
N ALA A 794 0.81 20.04 30.63
CA ALA A 794 -0.56 19.60 30.87
C ALA A 794 -0.62 18.32 31.72
N LEU A 795 0.18 17.29 31.40
CA LEU A 795 0.22 16.03 32.15
C LEU A 795 0.63 16.27 33.62
N GLN A 796 1.66 17.07 33.84
CA GLN A 796 2.16 17.38 35.18
C GLN A 796 1.18 18.28 35.95
N THR A 797 0.52 19.24 35.28
CA THR A 797 -0.56 20.06 35.87
C THR A 797 -1.76 19.19 36.28
N LEU A 798 -2.14 18.19 35.47
CA LEU A 798 -3.22 17.27 35.81
C LEU A 798 -2.87 16.43 37.04
N ARG A 799 -1.65 15.89 37.10
CA ARG A 799 -1.14 15.09 38.23
C ARG A 799 -0.96 15.88 39.52
N GLN A 800 -0.84 17.21 39.46
CA GLN A 800 -0.87 18.08 40.64
C GLN A 800 -2.31 18.33 41.15
N ARG A 801 -3.32 18.19 40.28
CA ARG A 801 -4.74 18.37 40.62
C ARG A 801 -5.41 17.09 41.10
N GLU A 802 -5.11 15.94 40.47
CA GLU A 802 -5.72 14.65 40.80
C GLU A 802 -4.80 13.44 40.53
N THR A 803 -5.09 12.33 41.22
CA THR A 803 -4.36 11.07 41.07
C THR A 803 -4.85 10.30 39.85
N LEU A 804 -4.00 10.17 38.83
CA LEU A 804 -4.29 9.35 37.65
C LEU A 804 -4.05 7.86 37.97
N PRO A 805 -5.02 6.96 37.74
CA PRO A 805 -4.91 5.53 38.05
C PRO A 805 -4.21 4.72 36.94
N ILE A 806 -3.19 5.31 36.32
CA ILE A 806 -2.41 4.71 35.23
C ILE A 806 -0.97 5.23 35.31
N ARG A 807 0.02 4.47 34.82
CA ARG A 807 1.44 4.86 34.85
C ARG A 807 1.92 5.32 33.49
N PHE A 808 2.82 6.30 33.48
CA PHE A 808 3.42 6.82 32.25
C PHE A 808 4.93 6.60 32.23
N ALA A 809 5.42 5.96 31.18
CA ALA A 809 6.81 6.04 30.74
C ALA A 809 6.87 6.98 29.55
N VAL A 810 7.82 7.91 29.52
CA VAL A 810 7.81 9.03 28.57
C VAL A 810 9.12 9.10 27.79
N HIS A 811 9.02 9.25 26.48
CA HIS A 811 10.13 9.45 25.56
C HIS A 811 10.06 10.86 24.94
N TRP A 812 11.01 11.71 25.32
CA TRP A 812 11.07 13.12 24.89
C TRP A 812 11.38 13.23 23.40
N LEU A 813 10.66 14.06 22.65
CA LEU A 813 10.88 14.21 21.21
C LEU A 813 12.18 14.97 20.93
N ILE A 814 13.03 14.41 20.06
CA ILE A 814 14.19 15.09 19.49
C ILE A 814 13.91 15.32 18.00
N LYS A 815 13.95 16.58 17.56
CA LYS A 815 13.71 17.01 16.18
C LYS A 815 15.02 17.40 15.49
N PRO A 816 15.19 17.12 14.18
CA PRO A 816 16.37 17.58 13.45
C PRO A 816 16.43 19.11 13.43
N SER A 817 17.59 19.64 13.78
CA SER A 817 17.93 21.06 13.84
C SER A 817 19.09 21.37 12.90
N LYS A 818 19.41 22.65 12.69
CA LYS A 818 20.40 23.09 11.70
C LYS A 818 21.85 22.79 12.09
N THR A 819 22.10 22.41 13.35
CA THR A 819 23.41 22.09 13.89
C THR A 819 23.36 20.92 14.87
N GLU A 820 24.45 20.15 14.94
CA GLU A 820 24.65 19.11 15.96
C GLU A 820 24.46 19.66 17.39
N ALA A 821 24.90 20.90 17.65
CA ALA A 821 24.76 21.54 18.97
C ALA A 821 23.29 21.73 19.39
N GLU A 822 22.40 22.10 18.47
CA GLU A 822 20.96 22.22 18.73
C GLU A 822 20.29 20.84 18.89
N ASN A 823 20.74 19.83 18.15
CA ASN A 823 20.31 18.44 18.31
C ASN A 823 20.69 17.89 19.70
N LEU A 824 21.94 18.11 20.13
CA LEU A 824 22.44 17.67 21.44
C LEU A 824 21.83 18.46 22.61
N ALA A 825 21.50 19.74 22.43
CA ALA A 825 20.83 20.54 23.46
C ALA A 825 19.43 19.99 23.84
N GLN A 826 18.67 19.47 22.86
CA GLN A 826 17.40 18.78 23.12
C GLN A 826 17.61 17.48 23.93
N VAL A 827 18.70 16.74 23.67
CA VAL A 827 19.04 15.54 24.46
C VAL A 827 19.44 15.94 25.89
N ASP A 828 20.17 17.04 26.07
CA ASP A 828 20.53 17.57 27.40
C ASP A 828 19.31 18.00 28.22
N GLN A 829 18.27 18.54 27.57
CA GLN A 829 16.96 18.79 28.20
C GLN A 829 16.31 17.48 28.68
N ALA A 830 16.27 16.45 27.83
CA ALA A 830 15.73 15.14 28.19
C ALA A 830 16.51 14.46 29.34
N ILE A 831 17.83 14.64 29.40
CA ILE A 831 18.69 14.16 30.49
C ILE A 831 18.32 14.83 31.81
N GLU A 832 18.08 16.15 31.81
CA GLU A 832 17.70 16.87 33.04
C GLU A 832 16.28 16.51 33.49
N LEU A 833 15.34 16.37 32.56
CA LEU A 833 13.99 15.87 32.85
C LEU A 833 14.01 14.44 33.43
N ASN A 834 14.87 13.55 32.93
CA ASN A 834 15.06 12.21 33.49
C ASN A 834 15.56 12.23 34.95
N ARG A 835 16.49 13.13 35.30
CA ARG A 835 16.96 13.28 36.70
C ARG A 835 15.83 13.71 37.64
N GLN A 836 14.99 14.64 37.18
CA GLN A 836 13.87 15.16 37.97
C GLN A 836 12.72 14.13 38.06
N PHE A 837 12.45 13.41 36.97
CA PHE A 837 11.33 12.48 36.82
C PHE A 837 11.83 11.07 36.43
N SER A 838 12.56 10.47 37.37
CA SER A 838 13.15 9.13 37.29
C SER A 838 12.22 8.07 37.89
N ALA A 839 12.63 6.79 37.84
CA ALA A 839 11.95 5.73 38.58
C ALA A 839 11.99 5.93 40.10
N ASP A 840 13.05 6.57 40.63
CA ASP A 840 13.24 6.80 42.07
C ASP A 840 12.49 8.06 42.57
N THR A 841 12.34 9.07 41.72
CA THR A 841 11.70 10.35 42.06
C THR A 841 10.23 10.46 41.63
N SER A 842 9.80 9.69 40.62
CA SER A 842 8.41 9.67 40.14
C SER A 842 8.06 8.33 39.48
N PRO A 843 7.93 7.23 40.24
CA PRO A 843 7.74 5.88 39.69
C PRO A 843 6.51 5.71 38.77
N ASP A 844 5.46 6.51 38.96
CA ASP A 844 4.23 6.49 38.15
C ASP A 844 4.19 7.56 37.01
N CYS A 845 5.22 8.41 36.86
CA CYS A 845 5.47 9.29 35.70
C CYS A 845 6.97 9.49 35.53
N ARG A 846 7.60 8.79 34.59
CA ARG A 846 9.05 8.90 34.39
C ARG A 846 9.42 9.19 32.94
N VAL A 847 10.36 10.11 32.75
CA VAL A 847 11.05 10.32 31.48
C VAL A 847 12.11 9.23 31.37
N VAL A 848 11.85 8.23 30.53
CA VAL A 848 12.69 7.02 30.38
C VAL A 848 13.74 7.22 29.29
N GLY A 849 13.46 8.08 28.31
CA GLY A 849 14.26 8.13 27.11
C GLY A 849 13.94 9.29 26.16
N ILE A 850 14.43 9.14 24.92
CA ILE A 850 14.15 10.02 23.78
C ILE A 850 13.44 9.26 22.65
N LYS A 851 12.52 9.92 21.93
CA LYS A 851 11.96 9.45 20.65
C LYS A 851 12.60 10.28 19.54
N VAL A 852 13.15 9.59 18.54
CA VAL A 852 13.68 10.19 17.31
C VAL A 852 12.86 9.64 16.13
N ILE A 853 12.52 10.50 15.17
CA ILE A 853 11.84 10.11 13.93
C ILE A 853 12.89 10.01 12.82
N THR A 854 13.14 8.81 12.26
CA THR A 854 14.22 8.60 11.27
C THR A 854 13.75 8.50 9.82
N ASP A 855 12.47 8.17 9.61
CA ASP A 855 11.77 8.24 8.32
C ASP A 855 10.27 8.53 8.52
N GLY A 856 9.51 8.65 7.43
CA GLY A 856 8.05 8.81 7.44
C GLY A 856 7.29 7.48 7.40
N VAL A 857 6.31 7.34 6.50
CA VAL A 857 5.48 6.13 6.35
C VAL A 857 5.43 5.64 4.88
N ILE A 858 5.01 4.39 4.66
CA ILE A 858 4.89 3.79 3.33
C ILE A 858 3.85 4.53 2.47
N ASP A 859 2.64 4.76 3.00
CA ASP A 859 1.49 5.29 2.25
C ASP A 859 1.72 6.71 1.70
N GLY A 860 2.33 7.61 2.50
CA GLY A 860 2.78 8.93 2.06
C GLY A 860 4.07 8.93 1.22
N CYS A 861 4.62 7.74 0.88
CA CYS A 861 5.92 7.56 0.20
C CYS A 861 7.12 8.21 0.91
N THR A 862 7.06 8.37 2.24
CA THR A 862 8.06 9.08 3.07
C THR A 862 8.90 8.17 3.97
N ALA A 863 8.60 6.87 4.05
CA ALA A 863 9.48 5.89 4.68
C ALA A 863 10.70 5.61 3.78
N ALA A 864 11.89 5.41 4.38
CA ALA A 864 13.16 5.31 3.66
C ALA A 864 13.46 3.84 3.30
N LEU A 865 13.56 3.55 2.00
CA LEU A 865 13.63 2.19 1.46
C LEU A 865 14.98 1.89 0.80
N THR A 866 15.41 0.63 0.81
CA THR A 866 16.65 0.20 0.11
C THR A 866 16.50 0.12 -1.42
N GLU A 867 15.27 0.15 -1.91
CA GLU A 867 14.88 0.22 -3.32
C GLU A 867 13.81 1.31 -3.49
N PRO A 868 13.78 2.08 -4.59
CA PRO A 868 12.75 3.11 -4.82
C PRO A 868 11.30 2.61 -4.72
N TYR A 869 10.36 3.52 -4.51
CA TYR A 869 8.92 3.19 -4.52
C TYR A 869 8.48 2.75 -5.93
N SER A 870 7.70 1.68 -6.01
CA SER A 870 7.20 1.08 -7.26
C SER A 870 6.21 1.97 -8.00
N SER A 871 5.56 2.92 -7.31
CA SER A 871 4.55 3.82 -7.83
C SER A 871 5.11 5.04 -8.58
N ASN A 872 6.24 5.58 -8.13
CA ASN A 872 6.80 6.85 -8.62
C ASN A 872 8.29 6.76 -9.02
N GLY A 873 8.99 5.67 -8.70
CA GLY A 873 10.42 5.48 -8.98
C GLY A 873 11.36 6.34 -8.14
N ALA A 874 10.86 7.05 -7.13
CA ALA A 874 11.66 7.92 -6.26
C ALA A 874 12.28 7.15 -5.08
N PRO A 875 13.55 7.40 -4.74
CA PRO A 875 14.05 7.10 -3.41
C PRO A 875 13.46 8.09 -2.39
N CYS A 876 13.37 7.67 -1.13
CA CYS A 876 13.16 8.59 -0.01
C CYS A 876 14.37 8.48 0.93
N GLU A 877 15.03 9.59 1.18
CA GLU A 877 16.19 9.66 2.06
C GLU A 877 15.76 9.67 3.54
N PRO A 878 16.57 9.12 4.46
CA PRO A 878 16.33 9.25 5.90
C PRO A 878 16.31 10.71 6.38
N VAL A 879 15.54 11.00 7.43
CA VAL A 879 15.38 12.33 8.04
C VAL A 879 16.65 12.83 8.75
N TRP A 880 17.60 11.93 9.02
CA TRP A 880 18.88 12.23 9.70
C TRP A 880 20.04 11.61 8.94
N SER A 881 21.18 12.30 8.88
CA SER A 881 22.43 11.64 8.47
C SER A 881 22.87 10.57 9.49
N PRO A 882 23.62 9.53 9.07
CA PRO A 882 24.18 8.53 9.98
C PRO A 882 25.04 9.13 11.10
N GLU A 883 25.72 10.25 10.83
CA GLU A 883 26.56 10.99 11.76
C GLU A 883 25.73 11.71 12.83
N GLU A 884 24.71 12.48 12.44
CA GLU A 884 23.84 13.21 13.38
C GLU A 884 23.03 12.27 14.28
N LEU A 885 22.44 11.22 13.68
CA LEU A 885 21.73 10.18 14.43
C LEU A 885 22.70 9.45 15.38
N GLY A 886 23.90 9.13 14.89
CA GLY A 886 24.96 8.51 15.70
C GLY A 886 25.36 9.34 16.91
N ALA A 887 25.44 10.68 16.77
CA ALA A 887 25.74 11.61 17.85
C ALA A 887 24.61 11.69 18.90
N VAL A 888 23.36 11.82 18.45
CA VAL A 888 22.16 11.85 19.32
C VAL A 888 22.03 10.55 20.13
N VAL A 889 22.12 9.39 19.47
CA VAL A 889 22.09 8.06 20.12
C VAL A 889 23.18 7.94 21.19
N LYS A 890 24.42 8.29 20.83
CA LYS A 890 25.58 8.22 21.73
C LYS A 890 25.43 9.11 22.95
N ARG A 891 24.87 10.33 22.78
CA ARG A 891 24.66 11.27 23.89
C ARG A 891 23.63 10.74 24.90
N ALA A 892 22.54 10.16 24.40
CA ALA A 892 21.47 9.60 25.22
C ALA A 892 21.92 8.34 25.98
N ASP A 893 22.55 7.37 25.30
CA ASP A 893 23.02 6.12 25.91
C ASP A 893 24.06 6.36 27.01
N ALA A 894 25.02 7.26 26.75
CA ALA A 894 26.07 7.64 27.71
C ALA A 894 25.51 8.36 28.95
N ALA A 895 24.33 8.98 28.85
CA ALA A 895 23.62 9.56 29.98
C ALA A 895 22.67 8.58 30.69
N GLY A 896 22.48 7.37 30.16
CA GLY A 896 21.62 6.33 30.72
C GLY A 896 20.18 6.33 30.20
N LEU A 897 19.84 7.21 29.26
CA LEU A 897 18.52 7.26 28.63
C LEU A 897 18.33 6.07 27.67
N GLN A 898 17.09 5.59 27.57
CA GLN A 898 16.69 4.71 26.49
C GLN A 898 16.48 5.52 25.20
N VAL A 899 16.88 4.96 24.05
CA VAL A 899 16.56 5.52 22.73
C VAL A 899 15.41 4.74 22.12
N ALA A 900 14.41 5.46 21.61
CA ALA A 900 13.34 4.96 20.76
C ALA A 900 13.47 5.56 19.36
N LEU A 901 13.66 4.71 18.35
CA LEU A 901 13.83 5.12 16.95
C LEU A 901 12.61 4.70 16.12
N HIS A 902 11.91 5.66 15.54
CA HIS A 902 10.95 5.38 14.46
C HIS A 902 11.71 4.84 13.25
N ALA A 903 11.33 3.66 12.75
CA ALA A 903 11.84 3.16 11.49
C ALA A 903 10.79 2.25 10.82
N ILE A 904 10.21 2.73 9.71
CA ILE A 904 9.18 2.00 8.96
C ILE A 904 9.77 1.30 7.72
N GLY A 905 10.57 2.03 6.94
CA GLY A 905 11.22 1.52 5.74
C GLY A 905 12.49 0.73 6.03
N ASP A 906 12.86 -0.19 5.13
CA ASP A 906 13.94 -1.15 5.40
C ASP A 906 15.35 -0.55 5.40
N LEU A 907 15.54 0.63 4.80
CA LEU A 907 16.77 1.42 4.95
C LEU A 907 16.79 2.16 6.29
N ALA A 908 15.65 2.72 6.73
CA ALA A 908 15.54 3.33 8.05
C ALA A 908 15.79 2.31 9.17
N VAL A 909 15.20 1.11 9.06
CA VAL A 909 15.39 0.02 10.05
C VAL A 909 16.85 -0.37 10.14
N ARG A 910 17.54 -0.54 9.00
CA ARG A 910 18.99 -0.82 9.00
C ARG A 910 19.78 0.31 9.65
N ASN A 911 19.54 1.56 9.25
CA ASN A 911 20.25 2.73 9.79
C ASN A 911 20.04 2.89 11.31
N ALA A 912 18.83 2.61 11.80
CA ALA A 912 18.49 2.62 13.21
C ALA A 912 19.25 1.53 14.00
N ILE A 913 19.30 0.30 13.49
CA ILE A 913 20.08 -0.80 14.10
C ILE A 913 21.58 -0.46 14.05
N ASP A 914 22.09 0.01 12.91
CA ASP A 914 23.49 0.41 12.72
C ASP A 914 23.89 1.54 13.69
N ALA A 915 23.01 2.50 13.95
CA ALA A 915 23.27 3.59 14.90
C ALA A 915 23.32 3.07 16.35
N LEU A 916 22.40 2.19 16.74
CA LEU A 916 22.41 1.55 18.06
C LEU A 916 23.64 0.65 18.25
N GLU A 917 24.01 -0.18 17.26
CA GLU A 917 25.17 -1.08 17.32
C GLU A 917 26.51 -0.33 17.39
N ARG A 918 26.62 0.84 16.74
CA ARG A 918 27.84 1.67 16.74
C ARG A 918 27.98 2.60 17.95
N SER A 919 26.87 3.12 18.49
CA SER A 919 26.90 4.21 19.49
C SER A 919 26.47 3.80 20.90
N ALA A 920 25.78 2.68 21.12
CA ALA A 920 25.29 2.28 22.44
C ALA A 920 26.28 1.38 23.20
N ALA A 921 26.20 1.38 24.54
CA ALA A 921 26.98 0.48 25.38
C ALA A 921 26.60 -1.01 25.12
N PRO A 922 27.59 -1.91 24.95
CA PRO A 922 27.33 -3.30 24.58
C PRO A 922 26.60 -4.09 25.66
N GLY A 923 25.77 -5.05 25.23
CA GLY A 923 25.05 -5.97 26.12
C GLY A 923 23.59 -5.57 26.43
N GLY A 924 22.98 -4.68 25.64
CA GLY A 924 21.52 -4.45 25.63
C GLY A 924 20.92 -3.86 26.90
N GLN A 925 21.72 -3.40 27.86
CA GLN A 925 21.25 -3.03 29.21
C GLN A 925 20.28 -1.84 29.22
N ARG A 926 20.34 -0.96 28.21
CA ARG A 926 19.38 0.14 28.00
C ARG A 926 18.09 -0.27 27.32
N ARG A 927 17.98 -1.52 26.83
CA ARG A 927 16.80 -2.04 26.12
C ARG A 927 16.31 -1.10 25.01
N HIS A 928 17.25 -0.49 24.29
CA HIS A 928 16.95 0.45 23.19
C HIS A 928 15.95 -0.18 22.23
N ARG A 929 15.09 0.65 21.64
CA ARG A 929 13.88 0.18 20.98
C ARG A 929 13.72 0.82 19.62
N ILE A 930 13.21 0.01 18.68
CA ILE A 930 12.85 0.47 17.34
C ILE A 930 11.34 0.26 17.21
N GLU A 931 10.70 1.28 16.67
CA GLU A 931 9.25 1.40 16.55
C GLU A 931 8.80 1.02 15.14
N HIS A 932 7.60 0.43 15.03
CA HIS A 932 6.90 0.06 13.80
C HIS A 932 7.52 -1.16 13.08
N LEU A 933 8.78 -1.07 12.62
CA LEU A 933 9.51 -2.18 11.97
C LEU A 933 8.75 -2.82 10.78
N GLU A 934 7.98 -2.02 10.05
CA GLU A 934 6.94 -2.53 9.14
C GLU A 934 7.51 -3.22 7.91
N LEU A 935 8.62 -2.72 7.35
CA LEU A 935 9.40 -3.42 6.34
C LEU A 935 10.81 -3.70 6.88
N THR A 936 11.10 -4.98 7.16
CA THR A 936 12.37 -5.39 7.78
C THR A 936 13.02 -6.56 7.02
N SER A 937 14.32 -6.47 6.74
CA SER A 937 15.08 -7.56 6.09
C SER A 937 15.25 -8.77 7.04
N PRO A 938 15.48 -9.99 6.53
CA PRO A 938 15.73 -11.16 7.39
C PRO A 938 16.99 -11.01 8.26
N GLU A 939 18.03 -10.35 7.72
CA GLU A 939 19.27 -10.09 8.43
C GLU A 939 19.05 -9.09 9.59
N ASP A 940 18.35 -8.00 9.31
CA ASP A 940 18.05 -6.95 10.27
C ASP A 940 17.06 -7.43 11.36
N ALA A 941 16.06 -8.24 10.99
CA ALA A 941 15.20 -8.97 11.94
C ALA A 941 16.02 -9.79 12.94
N ALA A 942 17.01 -10.54 12.45
CA ALA A 942 17.92 -11.32 13.29
C ALA A 942 18.95 -10.48 14.06
N ARG A 943 19.18 -9.20 13.72
CA ARG A 943 20.05 -8.29 14.50
C ARG A 943 19.36 -7.79 15.78
N LEU A 944 18.05 -7.54 15.73
CA LEU A 944 17.26 -7.03 16.88
C LEU A 944 17.52 -7.85 18.16
N GLY A 945 17.28 -9.16 18.11
CA GLY A 945 17.50 -10.05 19.26
C GLY A 945 18.96 -10.22 19.66
N ARG A 946 19.89 -10.26 18.69
CA ARG A 946 21.34 -10.36 18.96
C ARG A 946 21.89 -9.15 19.72
N LEU A 947 21.34 -7.96 19.48
CA LEU A 947 21.76 -6.70 20.08
C LEU A 947 20.98 -6.35 21.36
N GLY A 948 19.93 -7.11 21.70
CA GLY A 948 19.04 -6.81 22.82
C GLY A 948 18.13 -5.61 22.57
N ILE A 949 17.81 -5.34 21.29
CA ILE A 949 16.88 -4.29 20.88
C ILE A 949 15.45 -4.78 21.10
N THR A 950 14.61 -3.94 21.70
CA THR A 950 13.17 -4.20 21.82
C THR A 950 12.47 -3.83 20.52
N ALA A 951 11.71 -4.76 19.95
CA ALA A 951 10.89 -4.52 18.77
C ALA A 951 9.50 -4.03 19.22
N SER A 952 9.25 -2.73 19.15
CA SER A 952 7.93 -2.18 19.45
C SER A 952 7.09 -2.12 18.18
N VAL A 953 5.99 -2.84 18.17
CA VAL A 953 5.20 -3.12 16.97
C VAL A 953 3.72 -2.82 17.18
N GLN A 954 3.04 -2.44 16.10
CA GLN A 954 1.64 -2.03 16.09
C GLN A 954 0.82 -2.95 15.17
N PRO A 955 0.38 -4.13 15.64
CA PRO A 955 -0.37 -5.06 14.81
C PRO A 955 -1.65 -4.50 14.16
N VAL A 956 -2.25 -3.45 14.72
CA VAL A 956 -3.32 -2.66 14.08
C VAL A 956 -2.92 -2.06 12.72
N HIS A 957 -1.63 -1.83 12.45
CA HIS A 957 -1.14 -1.40 11.13
C HIS A 957 -1.12 -2.55 10.12
N ALA A 958 -0.94 -3.80 10.59
CA ALA A 958 -0.99 -5.01 9.77
C ALA A 958 -2.42 -5.47 9.41
N ASP A 959 -3.41 -4.57 9.47
CA ASP A 959 -4.81 -4.85 9.14
C ASP A 959 -5.02 -4.78 7.61
N PRO A 960 -5.47 -5.86 6.93
CA PRO A 960 -5.60 -5.89 5.47
C PRO A 960 -6.58 -4.86 4.89
N SER A 961 -7.45 -4.23 5.70
CA SER A 961 -8.34 -3.18 5.21
C SER A 961 -7.62 -1.89 4.80
N ILE A 962 -6.46 -1.59 5.41
CA ILE A 962 -5.70 -0.36 5.14
C ILE A 962 -4.53 -0.56 4.15
N LEU A 963 -3.94 -1.77 4.08
CA LEU A 963 -2.79 -2.04 3.20
C LEU A 963 -3.12 -2.16 1.70
N ARG A 964 -4.32 -1.74 1.28
CA ARG A 964 -4.82 -1.88 -0.10
C ARG A 964 -3.98 -1.13 -1.14
N GLY A 965 -3.31 -0.04 -0.75
CA GLY A 965 -2.39 0.72 -1.60
C GLY A 965 -0.99 0.10 -1.73
N TRP A 966 -0.53 -0.65 -0.71
CA TRP A 966 0.86 -1.12 -0.61
C TRP A 966 1.37 -1.94 -1.80
N PRO A 967 0.57 -2.80 -2.47
CA PRO A 967 1.03 -3.51 -3.67
C PRO A 967 1.48 -2.59 -4.81
N ALA A 968 0.89 -1.40 -4.94
CA ALA A 968 1.30 -0.40 -5.94
C ALA A 968 2.52 0.43 -5.49
N LEU A 969 2.67 0.63 -4.18
CA LEU A 969 3.77 1.41 -3.59
C LEU A 969 5.07 0.61 -3.48
N LEU A 970 4.99 -0.68 -3.14
CA LEU A 970 6.13 -1.53 -2.81
C LEU A 970 6.32 -2.72 -3.77
N GLY A 971 5.27 -3.18 -4.46
CA GLY A 971 5.29 -4.41 -5.24
C GLY A 971 5.28 -5.68 -4.37
N PRO A 972 4.87 -6.83 -4.94
CA PRO A 972 4.54 -8.04 -4.17
C PRO A 972 5.72 -8.59 -3.35
N ARG A 973 6.94 -8.52 -3.89
CA ARG A 973 8.17 -9.03 -3.23
C ARG A 973 8.43 -8.35 -1.87
N ARG A 974 8.15 -7.06 -1.75
CA ARG A 974 8.31 -6.29 -0.51
C ARG A 974 7.10 -6.46 0.41
N CYS A 975 5.88 -6.42 -0.15
CA CYS A 975 4.65 -6.68 0.61
C CYS A 975 4.66 -8.04 1.33
N ALA A 976 5.22 -9.08 0.71
CA ALA A 976 5.36 -10.43 1.30
C ALA A 976 6.28 -10.51 2.54
N ARG A 977 6.95 -9.42 2.93
CA ARG A 977 7.71 -9.31 4.19
C ARG A 977 7.19 -8.23 5.15
N ALA A 978 6.05 -7.61 4.84
CA ALA A 978 5.44 -6.61 5.70
C ALA A 978 5.06 -7.20 7.08
N PHE A 979 5.43 -6.49 8.15
CA PHE A 979 5.09 -6.76 9.54
C PHE A 979 5.54 -8.15 10.02
N ALA A 980 6.83 -8.47 9.84
CA ALA A 980 7.44 -9.79 10.11
C ALA A 980 7.62 -10.14 11.62
N TYR A 981 6.63 -9.83 12.47
CA TYR A 981 6.76 -9.83 13.93
C TYR A 981 7.22 -11.17 14.54
N ARG A 982 6.77 -12.30 13.98
CA ARG A 982 7.19 -13.63 14.45
C ARG A 982 8.69 -13.86 14.28
N GLU A 983 9.28 -13.37 13.19
CA GLU A 983 10.71 -13.50 12.91
C GLU A 983 11.56 -12.69 13.89
N PHE A 984 11.05 -11.54 14.38
CA PHE A 984 11.73 -10.77 15.42
C PHE A 984 11.75 -11.54 16.76
N ALA A 985 10.63 -12.17 17.13
CA ALA A 985 10.51 -12.95 18.37
C ALA A 985 11.33 -14.25 18.34
N ASP A 986 11.30 -14.98 17.22
CA ASP A 986 12.08 -16.21 17.01
C ASP A 986 13.59 -15.87 16.88
N GLY A 987 13.93 -14.72 16.27
CA GLY A 987 15.27 -14.13 16.28
C GLY A 987 15.73 -13.61 17.65
N GLY A 988 14.86 -13.63 18.65
CA GLY A 988 15.18 -13.40 20.06
C GLY A 988 14.93 -11.99 20.60
N ALA A 989 14.34 -11.08 19.82
CA ALA A 989 13.93 -9.78 20.32
C ALA A 989 12.81 -9.92 21.38
N VAL A 990 12.70 -8.93 22.27
CA VAL A 990 11.48 -8.75 23.07
C VAL A 990 10.51 -7.93 22.22
N LEU A 991 9.29 -8.44 22.01
CA LEU A 991 8.22 -7.68 21.40
C LEU A 991 7.53 -6.80 22.44
N ALA A 992 7.18 -5.57 22.08
CA ALA A 992 6.24 -4.73 22.82
C ALA A 992 5.10 -4.33 21.89
N LEU A 993 3.83 -4.54 22.30
CA LEU A 993 2.69 -4.15 21.47
C LEU A 993 2.22 -2.74 21.84
N GLY A 994 2.29 -1.83 20.87
CA GLY A 994 1.68 -0.51 20.93
C GLY A 994 0.41 -0.42 20.09
N SER A 995 -0.42 0.59 20.33
CA SER A 995 -1.54 0.93 19.45
C SER A 995 -1.26 2.05 18.45
N ASP A 996 -0.26 2.90 18.73
CA ASP A 996 -0.05 4.18 18.04
C ASP A 996 -1.36 4.99 17.91
N ALA A 997 -2.15 5.01 18.99
CA ALA A 997 -3.34 5.84 19.04
C ALA A 997 -2.95 7.31 19.27
N PRO A 998 -3.55 8.27 18.51
CA PRO A 998 -4.80 8.13 17.76
C PRO A 998 -4.70 7.66 16.29
N THR A 999 -3.51 7.45 15.73
CA THR A 999 -3.28 7.00 14.34
C THR A 999 -4.04 5.69 14.06
N ALA A 1000 -4.03 4.76 15.02
CA ALA A 1000 -4.82 3.53 14.95
C ALA A 1000 -5.64 3.27 16.25
N PRO A 1001 -6.61 2.32 16.23
CA PRO A 1001 -7.53 2.13 17.35
C PRO A 1001 -6.87 1.51 18.59
N HIS A 1002 -6.92 2.23 19.71
CA HIS A 1002 -6.37 1.81 21.02
C HIS A 1002 -6.87 0.48 21.64
N PRO A 1003 -8.06 -0.13 21.37
CA PRO A 1003 -8.52 -1.29 22.14
C PRO A 1003 -7.64 -2.55 21.96
N PRO A 1004 -7.05 -3.11 23.03
CA PRO A 1004 -5.95 -4.08 22.92
C PRO A 1004 -6.43 -5.43 22.39
N LEU A 1005 -7.65 -5.85 22.71
CA LEU A 1005 -8.23 -7.12 22.22
C LEU A 1005 -8.34 -7.16 20.68
N ARG A 1006 -8.56 -6.01 20.03
CA ARG A 1006 -8.55 -5.90 18.55
C ARG A 1006 -7.14 -5.91 17.99
N ASN A 1007 -6.19 -5.26 18.67
CA ASN A 1007 -4.77 -5.30 18.31
C ASN A 1007 -4.21 -6.73 18.39
N LEU A 1008 -4.55 -7.47 19.46
CA LEU A 1008 -4.24 -8.89 19.63
C LEU A 1008 -4.89 -9.77 18.56
N TYR A 1009 -6.11 -9.46 18.11
CA TYR A 1009 -6.76 -10.19 17.00
C TYR A 1009 -5.95 -10.08 15.71
N THR A 1010 -5.55 -8.87 15.30
CA THR A 1010 -4.72 -8.68 14.11
C THR A 1010 -3.34 -9.31 14.29
N ALA A 1011 -2.73 -9.23 15.48
CA ALA A 1011 -1.46 -9.88 15.80
C ALA A 1011 -1.48 -11.40 15.62
N ALA A 1012 -2.56 -12.05 16.07
CA ALA A 1012 -2.65 -13.52 16.15
C ALA A 1012 -3.36 -14.18 14.96
N THR A 1013 -4.20 -13.46 14.23
CA THR A 1013 -4.94 -14.00 13.07
C THR A 1013 -4.52 -13.41 11.73
N ARG A 1014 -3.85 -12.25 11.74
CA ARG A 1014 -3.46 -11.43 10.57
C ARG A 1014 -4.65 -11.03 9.67
N ARG A 1015 -5.88 -11.09 10.22
CA ARG A 1015 -7.15 -10.64 9.60
C ARG A 1015 -7.47 -9.20 9.97
N SER A 1016 -8.47 -8.62 9.28
CA SER A 1016 -8.97 -7.30 9.62
C SER A 1016 -9.82 -7.28 10.88
N ALA A 1017 -9.45 -6.43 11.84
CA ALA A 1017 -10.30 -6.05 12.98
C ALA A 1017 -11.23 -4.88 12.63
N ARG A 1018 -10.93 -4.11 11.57
CA ARG A 1018 -11.75 -2.99 11.07
C ARG A 1018 -12.90 -3.46 10.19
N GLU A 1019 -12.65 -4.45 9.33
CA GLU A 1019 -13.61 -5.10 8.42
C GLU A 1019 -13.66 -6.63 8.64
N PRO A 1020 -14.34 -7.15 9.69
CA PRO A 1020 -14.28 -8.57 10.06
C PRO A 1020 -14.84 -9.59 9.04
N LEU A 1021 -15.39 -9.10 7.92
CA LEU A 1021 -15.86 -9.93 6.79
C LEU A 1021 -14.84 -10.00 5.65
N LEU A 1022 -13.73 -9.25 5.72
CA LEU A 1022 -12.65 -9.29 4.75
C LEU A 1022 -11.92 -10.64 4.84
N ALA A 1023 -11.89 -11.38 3.74
CA ALA A 1023 -11.34 -12.74 3.71
C ALA A 1023 -9.81 -12.77 3.88
N ASP A 1024 -9.15 -11.69 3.45
CA ASP A 1024 -7.71 -11.56 3.30
C ASP A 1024 -6.92 -11.65 4.62
N ARG A 1025 -5.64 -12.00 4.49
CA ARG A 1025 -4.67 -12.03 5.59
C ARG A 1025 -3.33 -11.46 5.13
N VAL A 1026 -2.71 -10.65 5.99
CA VAL A 1026 -1.40 -10.02 5.70
C VAL A 1026 -0.30 -10.95 6.19
N ASN A 1027 0.35 -11.70 5.29
CA ASN A 1027 1.49 -12.59 5.60
C ASN A 1027 1.22 -13.48 6.85
N PRO A 1028 0.25 -14.41 6.77
CA PRO A 1028 -0.22 -15.20 7.92
C PRO A 1028 0.86 -16.05 8.61
N GLU A 1029 1.97 -16.33 7.94
CA GLU A 1029 3.17 -16.98 8.49
C GLU A 1029 3.86 -16.16 9.59
N PHE A 1030 3.66 -14.83 9.63
CA PHE A 1030 4.17 -13.96 10.69
C PHE A 1030 3.19 -13.72 11.84
N ALA A 1031 2.11 -14.51 11.93
CA ALA A 1031 1.19 -14.49 13.05
C ALA A 1031 1.88 -14.85 14.38
N LEU A 1032 1.50 -14.15 15.45
CA LEU A 1032 1.91 -14.50 16.81
C LEU A 1032 0.94 -15.51 17.41
N GLU A 1033 1.42 -16.40 18.28
CA GLU A 1033 0.53 -17.20 19.12
C GLU A 1033 -0.19 -16.30 20.13
N LEU A 1034 -1.44 -16.59 20.48
CA LEU A 1034 -2.27 -15.74 21.36
C LEU A 1034 -1.55 -15.40 22.68
N ALA A 1035 -0.91 -16.38 23.30
CA ALA A 1035 -0.13 -16.19 24.52
C ALA A 1035 1.11 -15.29 24.31
N ALA A 1036 1.77 -15.37 23.14
CA ALA A 1036 2.90 -14.52 22.79
C ALA A 1036 2.46 -13.06 22.55
N ALA A 1037 1.33 -12.87 21.86
CA ALA A 1037 0.74 -11.56 21.64
C ALA A 1037 0.30 -10.90 22.97
N VAL A 1038 -0.36 -11.66 23.87
CA VAL A 1038 -0.75 -11.18 25.20
C VAL A 1038 0.48 -10.87 26.06
N ALA A 1039 1.49 -11.74 26.09
CA ALA A 1039 2.74 -11.48 26.81
C ALA A 1039 3.43 -10.21 26.29
N ALA A 1040 3.49 -10.01 24.98
CA ALA A 1040 4.08 -8.83 24.37
C ALA A 1040 3.29 -7.53 24.63
N ALA A 1041 1.95 -7.59 24.76
CA ALA A 1041 1.09 -6.46 25.16
C ALA A 1041 1.06 -6.20 26.69
N THR A 1042 1.76 -7.01 27.49
CA THR A 1042 1.78 -6.92 28.96
C THR A 1042 3.22 -6.87 29.49
N GLU A 1043 3.90 -8.00 29.65
CA GLU A 1043 5.30 -8.04 30.08
C GLU A 1043 6.28 -7.49 29.03
N GLY A 1044 6.04 -7.69 27.74
CA GLY A 1044 6.89 -7.13 26.68
C GLY A 1044 6.91 -5.60 26.70
N SER A 1045 5.72 -4.99 26.71
CA SER A 1045 5.56 -3.56 26.96
C SER A 1045 6.11 -3.12 28.33
N ALA A 1046 5.96 -3.93 29.40
CA ALA A 1046 6.58 -3.64 30.71
C ALA A 1046 8.12 -3.64 30.64
N TYR A 1047 8.72 -4.60 29.92
CA TYR A 1047 10.16 -4.72 29.71
C TYR A 1047 10.67 -3.51 28.93
N SER A 1048 9.94 -3.09 27.89
CA SER A 1048 10.26 -1.92 27.06
C SER A 1048 10.35 -0.60 27.83
N CYS A 1049 9.80 -0.53 29.05
CA CYS A 1049 9.80 0.67 29.90
C CYS A 1049 10.36 0.43 31.33
N PHE A 1050 11.04 -0.69 31.55
CA PHE A 1050 11.62 -1.10 32.86
C PHE A 1050 10.61 -1.30 34.01
N ALA A 1051 9.36 -1.66 33.68
CA ALA A 1051 8.31 -2.04 34.63
C ALA A 1051 8.20 -3.56 34.87
N ASP A 1052 8.88 -4.39 34.07
CA ASP A 1052 8.90 -5.87 34.15
C ASP A 1052 9.23 -6.44 35.53
N ARG A 1053 9.96 -5.70 36.37
CA ARG A 1053 10.27 -6.14 37.75
C ARG A 1053 9.08 -6.11 38.71
N TRP A 1054 7.99 -5.41 38.37
CA TRP A 1054 6.85 -5.19 39.26
C TRP A 1054 5.49 -5.08 38.55
N ALA A 1055 5.41 -5.24 37.23
CA ALA A 1055 4.17 -5.29 36.45
C ALA A 1055 4.32 -6.26 35.25
N GLY A 1056 3.28 -6.35 34.41
CA GLY A 1056 3.30 -7.14 33.17
C GLY A 1056 3.02 -8.64 33.33
N ARG A 1057 3.13 -9.20 34.54
CA ARG A 1057 2.60 -10.52 34.90
C ARG A 1057 1.86 -10.49 36.23
N LEU A 1058 1.00 -11.50 36.42
CA LEU A 1058 0.40 -11.82 37.71
C LEU A 1058 1.32 -12.80 38.45
N GLU A 1059 2.30 -12.27 39.16
CA GLU A 1059 3.37 -13.04 39.83
C GLU A 1059 3.66 -12.41 41.21
N VAL A 1060 4.08 -13.23 42.18
CA VAL A 1060 4.36 -12.79 43.56
C VAL A 1060 5.45 -11.70 43.57
N GLY A 1061 5.19 -10.61 44.29
CA GLY A 1061 6.04 -9.42 44.33
C GLY A 1061 5.76 -8.39 43.22
N ARG A 1062 4.98 -8.73 42.18
CA ARG A 1062 4.47 -7.76 41.20
C ARG A 1062 3.17 -7.11 41.69
N SER A 1063 2.77 -6.01 41.08
CA SER A 1063 1.56 -5.29 41.42
C SER A 1063 0.32 -5.97 40.85
N ALA A 1064 -0.78 -5.91 41.59
CA ALA A 1064 -2.10 -6.40 41.20
C ALA A 1064 -2.77 -5.45 40.20
N ASP A 1065 -2.17 -5.37 39.01
CA ASP A 1065 -2.64 -4.65 37.83
C ASP A 1065 -3.20 -5.67 36.83
N PHE A 1066 -4.50 -5.62 36.52
CA PHE A 1066 -5.14 -6.60 35.61
C PHE A 1066 -6.41 -6.11 34.92
N ALA A 1067 -6.63 -6.69 33.73
CA ALA A 1067 -7.88 -6.62 32.98
C ALA A 1067 -8.68 -7.91 33.22
N VAL A 1068 -9.95 -7.79 33.61
CA VAL A 1068 -10.90 -8.91 33.69
C VAL A 1068 -11.71 -8.89 32.40
N VAL A 1069 -11.59 -9.96 31.61
CA VAL A 1069 -12.10 -10.04 30.24
C VAL A 1069 -13.10 -11.19 30.10
N ASP A 1070 -14.29 -10.85 29.66
CA ASP A 1070 -15.29 -11.82 29.21
C ASP A 1070 -14.90 -12.30 27.80
N MET A 1071 -14.31 -13.50 27.72
CA MET A 1071 -13.78 -14.08 26.48
C MET A 1071 -13.63 -15.60 26.55
N GLU A 1072 -13.68 -16.24 25.38
CA GLU A 1072 -13.04 -17.53 25.15
C GLU A 1072 -11.55 -17.33 24.84
N TRP A 1073 -10.70 -18.31 25.19
CA TRP A 1073 -9.25 -18.26 24.92
C TRP A 1073 -8.95 -18.78 23.52
N ASP A 1074 -9.43 -18.05 22.51
CA ASP A 1074 -9.34 -18.37 21.09
C ASP A 1074 -9.03 -17.08 20.30
N ALA A 1075 -8.01 -17.13 19.45
CA ALA A 1075 -7.57 -15.97 18.67
C ALA A 1075 -8.62 -15.50 17.66
N GLU A 1076 -9.37 -16.41 17.03
CA GLU A 1076 -10.39 -16.03 16.03
C GLU A 1076 -11.63 -15.41 16.69
N LYS A 1077 -11.80 -15.55 18.02
CA LYS A 1077 -12.93 -15.00 18.79
C LYS A 1077 -12.65 -13.67 19.51
N LEU A 1078 -11.43 -13.14 19.43
CA LEU A 1078 -11.04 -11.91 20.16
C LEU A 1078 -11.90 -10.67 19.83
N LEU A 1079 -12.61 -10.65 18.69
CA LEU A 1079 -13.54 -9.56 18.35
C LEU A 1079 -14.87 -9.61 19.12
N GLU A 1080 -15.21 -10.75 19.73
CA GLU A 1080 -16.37 -10.91 20.62
C GLU A 1080 -16.04 -10.53 22.09
N ALA A 1081 -14.75 -10.58 22.45
CA ALA A 1081 -14.22 -10.39 23.78
C ALA A 1081 -14.40 -8.96 24.33
N LYS A 1082 -14.65 -8.83 25.64
CA LYS A 1082 -14.91 -7.54 26.29
C LYS A 1082 -14.20 -7.41 27.62
N ASN A 1083 -13.48 -6.31 27.83
CA ASN A 1083 -13.01 -5.92 29.16
C ASN A 1083 -14.22 -5.54 30.02
N VAL A 1084 -14.42 -6.24 31.14
CA VAL A 1084 -15.53 -5.99 32.07
C VAL A 1084 -15.08 -5.25 33.34
N GLN A 1085 -13.82 -5.37 33.75
CA GLN A 1085 -13.24 -4.59 34.85
C GLN A 1085 -11.75 -4.36 34.66
N THR A 1086 -11.26 -3.21 35.10
CA THR A 1086 -9.82 -2.92 35.14
C THR A 1086 -9.41 -2.63 36.58
N TRP A 1087 -8.31 -3.24 37.01
CA TRP A 1087 -7.77 -3.14 38.35
C TRP A 1087 -6.33 -2.60 38.29
N PHE A 1088 -6.02 -1.66 39.17
CA PHE A 1088 -4.74 -0.98 39.27
C PHE A 1088 -4.32 -0.92 40.74
N LYS A 1089 -3.12 -1.44 41.07
CA LYS A 1089 -2.62 -1.58 42.44
C LYS A 1089 -3.68 -2.19 43.38
N GLY A 1090 -4.31 -3.28 42.95
CA GLY A 1090 -5.35 -4.00 43.70
C GLY A 1090 -6.70 -3.28 43.85
N LYS A 1091 -6.90 -2.13 43.19
CA LYS A 1091 -8.13 -1.33 43.26
C LYS A 1091 -8.84 -1.32 41.91
N LYS A 1092 -10.15 -1.56 41.90
CA LYS A 1092 -10.97 -1.48 40.68
C LYS A 1092 -11.11 -0.01 40.25
N ILE A 1093 -10.72 0.28 39.01
CA ILE A 1093 -10.73 1.62 38.42
C ILE A 1093 -11.70 1.75 37.24
N PHE A 1094 -12.17 0.62 36.71
CA PHE A 1094 -13.24 0.52 35.71
C PHE A 1094 -14.14 -0.67 36.01
N ASP A 1095 -15.44 -0.53 35.74
CA ASP A 1095 -16.43 -1.62 35.78
C ASP A 1095 -17.53 -1.37 34.72
N ALA A 1096 -17.63 -2.26 33.74
CA ALA A 1096 -18.57 -2.17 32.63
C ALA A 1096 -20.05 -2.41 33.03
N ALA A 1097 -20.33 -2.70 34.31
CA ALA A 1097 -21.68 -2.72 34.88
C ALA A 1097 -22.05 -1.43 35.63
N ALA A 1098 -21.14 -0.44 35.70
CA ALA A 1098 -21.34 0.85 36.35
C ALA A 1098 -21.12 2.07 35.42
N ALA A 1099 -20.62 1.82 34.21
CA ALA A 1099 -20.53 2.79 33.09
C ALA A 1099 -21.69 2.56 32.10
#